data_AF-A0A8J5IHE6-F1
#
_entry.id   AF-A0A8J5IHE6-F1
#
_cell.length_a   1.000
_cell.length_b   1.000
_cell.length_c   1.000
_cell.angle_alpha   90.00
_cell.angle_beta   90.00
_cell.angle_gamma   90.00
#
_symmetry.space_group_name_H-M   'P 1'
#
loop_
_entity.id
_entity.type
_entity.pdbx_description
1 polymer ?
#
loop_
_entity_poly.entity_id
_entity_poly.type
_entity_poly.pdbx_seq_one_letter_code
_entity_poly.pdbx_strand_id
1 'polypeptide(L)'
;MFFEWMNFSLGLQAHQSCVSFSLAIFLHFSLNSEYHSAICRFVRTPLLPVTMAALFGSSVASASEPRCFPEKFMFGSATASYQVEGAVKEWGRTSSIWDDFCREKPGMKCANVADDFYHRYKDDVKLMVQTAQRCWYHNLIDELNANGIVPILTIYHWDLPSELQTQLEPKGWLNPEIVDHFLEYSTLLFNEYGSKVQLWTTFNEPLSFVGAGYGLGMHAPGYSGSDTQAYTASRNVLLSHGKAVQKFRELKTSDVIGDTARIGIVLVSNWYYPLDPSNERDVAAAKRAFDFDFGWFLNPIVNGDYPAVMRERAGDRLPKFTTEESALLKGSYDIFMMNHYASRAITDCDSDRSNTPCSTLLPGYPADKGVDDSHLMPGTRAGVPDRFGNNYCEMFTGYPPGYLDMIRYLHMQDTTVDILLTENGWCGNDDVDNYDQLWYFKSFIEQVHKAVVEEKIPVIGYIAWSFLDNYEWGSYGPRFGMYYVNFTEQTGSPDFYEPKPTDLARIPRPSAKWFNKVATTKCLDGWSEVSNIKAHATSSHESKTSIFGIVFGFVALAAVVIGVAVVVVYHHRRTGYEPLFIFPLCRVARSQRRASRPFSPDLGDSSTGMRILGKVHCLIQQLKFMQEHAMDDASAIKCCQEVTNVFIAKMKWSYLGFVGSMAAAMLPTSSLVAASEPRCFPRDFMFGTATAAYQVEGAYNEGGRTPSIWDEFCREQPGMLCANVADDFYHRYPDDLNLMQDVGLQSLRFSISWSCAMTWDPETRHMRPNPEGIAFYHALIDAMNVRGIVPILTIYHWDLPSALMHELTPKGWLSPEIVDHYVEYATIIFQEYGHKVDHSSEKIITI
;
A
#
# COMPACT_ATOMS: atom_id res chain seq x y z
N MET A 1 11.96 56.83 37.37
CA MET A 1 11.21 56.83 36.09
C MET A 1 10.12 55.78 36.26
N PHE A 2 8.91 56.08 36.76
CA PHE A 2 8.03 57.25 36.56
C PHE A 2 7.65 57.45 35.08
N PHE A 3 6.36 57.54 34.70
CA PHE A 3 5.10 57.31 35.45
C PHE A 3 3.91 57.09 34.48
N GLU A 4 2.69 56.95 35.02
CA GLU A 4 1.40 56.83 34.31
C GLU A 4 0.94 58.13 33.60
N TRP A 5 -0.06 58.04 32.70
CA TRP A 5 -1.34 58.82 32.63
C TRP A 5 -2.08 58.50 31.30
N MET A 6 -3.43 58.48 31.12
CA MET A 6 -4.65 59.08 31.71
C MET A 6 -5.20 60.39 31.09
N ASN A 7 -6.54 60.40 30.95
CA ASN A 7 -7.51 61.53 30.80
C ASN A 7 -7.88 62.10 29.42
N PHE A 8 -9.21 62.09 29.13
CA PHE A 8 -10.14 63.19 28.76
C PHE A 8 -11.33 62.62 27.93
N SER A 9 -12.64 62.93 28.02
CA SER A 9 -13.54 63.81 28.81
C SER A 9 -14.28 64.89 27.98
N LEU A 10 -15.62 64.81 27.96
CA LEU A 10 -16.63 65.82 27.51
C LEU A 10 -16.73 66.07 25.97
N GLY A 11 -17.89 66.45 25.37
CA GLY A 11 -19.28 66.47 25.86
C GLY A 11 -20.27 67.28 24.96
N LEU A 12 -21.58 66.92 25.00
CA LEU A 12 -22.75 67.58 24.33
C LEU A 12 -22.78 67.49 22.77
N GLN A 13 -23.89 67.70 22.02
CA GLN A 13 -25.23 68.29 22.31
C GLN A 13 -26.35 67.81 21.34
N ALA A 14 -27.62 67.74 21.80
CA ALA A 14 -28.90 67.78 21.03
C ALA A 14 -29.24 66.63 20.02
N HIS A 15 -30.50 66.21 19.75
CA HIS A 15 -31.83 66.54 20.32
C HIS A 15 -32.87 65.39 20.05
N GLN A 16 -33.81 65.14 21.00
CA GLN A 16 -35.13 64.44 20.90
C GLN A 16 -35.23 63.01 20.26
N SER A 17 -35.62 61.95 20.99
CA SER A 17 -36.98 61.53 21.47
C SER A 17 -37.77 60.68 20.43
N CYS A 18 -38.42 59.54 20.73
CA CYS A 18 -38.95 58.91 21.96
C CYS A 18 -38.55 57.41 22.07
N VAL A 19 -38.27 56.79 23.24
CA VAL A 19 -39.17 56.32 24.35
C VAL A 19 -40.12 55.20 23.89
N SER A 20 -40.11 53.95 24.41
CA SER A 20 -40.09 53.43 25.80
C SER A 20 -39.12 52.24 26.01
N PHE A 21 -38.40 52.04 27.15
CA PHE A 21 -38.81 51.57 28.51
C PHE A 21 -39.38 50.13 28.57
N SER A 22 -39.06 49.23 29.53
CA SER A 22 -37.97 49.13 30.54
C SER A 22 -38.01 47.78 31.31
N LEU A 23 -36.99 47.50 32.16
CA LEU A 23 -36.85 46.55 33.30
C LEU A 23 -37.97 45.48 33.55
N ALA A 24 -37.71 44.17 33.69
CA ALA A 24 -36.86 43.41 34.66
C ALA A 24 -37.47 43.19 36.06
N ILE A 25 -36.92 42.20 36.82
CA ILE A 25 -37.05 41.89 38.28
C ILE A 25 -37.90 40.65 38.73
N PHE A 26 -37.18 39.56 39.05
CA PHE A 26 -37.27 38.61 40.20
C PHE A 26 -38.44 37.61 40.47
N LEU A 27 -38.03 36.52 41.16
CA LEU A 27 -38.73 35.63 42.13
C LEU A 27 -39.66 34.47 41.68
N HIS A 28 -39.04 33.29 41.48
CA HIS A 28 -39.16 32.09 42.35
C HIS A 28 -40.45 31.84 43.18
N PHE A 29 -41.22 30.78 42.84
CA PHE A 29 -41.98 29.81 43.68
C PHE A 29 -42.57 28.78 42.67
N SER A 30 -42.31 27.46 42.62
CA SER A 30 -42.22 26.34 43.59
C SER A 30 -43.55 25.56 43.80
N LEU A 31 -43.47 24.22 43.80
CA LEU A 31 -44.44 23.16 44.21
C LEU A 31 -45.54 22.59 43.25
N ASN A 32 -45.30 21.34 42.83
CA ASN A 32 -46.13 20.11 43.00
C ASN A 32 -47.44 19.78 42.24
N SER A 33 -47.71 18.45 42.20
CA SER A 33 -48.87 17.66 41.71
C SER A 33 -49.11 17.63 40.18
N GLU A 34 -49.24 16.51 39.45
CA GLU A 34 -49.49 15.05 39.68
C GLU A 34 -50.98 14.58 39.59
N TYR A 35 -51.16 13.35 39.05
CA TYR A 35 -52.38 12.51 38.93
C TYR A 35 -53.53 12.87 37.95
N HIS A 36 -53.66 12.06 36.87
CA HIS A 36 -54.81 11.18 36.48
C HIS A 36 -54.53 10.61 35.05
N SER A 37 -54.75 9.35 34.62
CA SER A 37 -55.68 8.25 34.95
C SER A 37 -57.10 8.37 34.32
N ALA A 38 -57.70 7.40 33.59
CA ALA A 38 -57.22 6.17 32.92
C ALA A 38 -58.34 5.53 32.02
N ILE A 39 -57.96 4.58 31.14
CA ILE A 39 -58.79 3.45 30.59
C ILE A 39 -60.00 3.74 29.65
N CYS A 40 -60.02 3.05 28.49
CA CYS A 40 -61.24 2.44 27.90
C CYS A 40 -60.90 1.19 27.03
N ARG A 41 -61.89 0.43 26.55
CA ARG A 41 -61.78 -0.97 26.01
C ARG A 41 -62.83 -1.23 24.90
N PHE A 42 -62.81 -2.27 24.02
CA PHE A 42 -61.92 -3.45 23.86
C PHE A 42 -62.00 -4.09 22.44
N VAL A 43 -60.97 -4.86 22.06
CA VAL A 43 -60.91 -6.09 21.20
C VAL A 43 -61.95 -6.32 20.07
N ARG A 44 -61.44 -6.53 18.83
CA ARG A 44 -61.75 -7.72 17.98
C ARG A 44 -60.86 -7.86 16.71
N THR A 45 -60.28 -9.05 16.53
CA THR A 45 -59.71 -9.64 15.28
C THR A 45 -60.76 -10.59 14.64
N PRO A 46 -60.52 -11.34 13.53
CA PRO A 46 -59.33 -11.50 12.66
C PRO A 46 -59.59 -11.46 11.12
N LEU A 47 -58.52 -11.46 10.29
CA LEU A 47 -58.25 -12.42 9.18
C LEU A 47 -57.17 -11.94 8.18
N LEU A 48 -56.51 -12.90 7.51
CA LEU A 48 -55.54 -12.72 6.42
C LEU A 48 -56.22 -12.66 5.03
N PRO A 49 -55.53 -12.18 4.00
CA PRO A 49 -54.97 -13.17 3.06
C PRO A 49 -53.49 -12.94 2.70
N VAL A 50 -52.80 -14.02 2.29
CA VAL A 50 -51.48 -13.99 1.67
C VAL A 50 -51.62 -13.80 0.16
N THR A 51 -50.70 -13.06 -0.47
CA THR A 51 -50.41 -13.23 -1.91
C THR A 51 -48.99 -12.77 -2.22
N MET A 52 -48.28 -13.53 -3.07
CA MET A 52 -46.94 -13.18 -3.54
C MET A 52 -47.00 -12.26 -4.75
N ALA A 53 -46.18 -11.20 -4.75
CA ALA A 53 -45.69 -10.57 -5.96
C ALA A 53 -44.33 -9.91 -5.66
N ALA A 54 -43.24 -10.53 -6.10
CA ALA A 54 -41.90 -9.96 -6.06
C ALA A 54 -41.52 -9.39 -7.44
N LEU A 55 -40.33 -8.79 -7.51
CA LEU A 55 -39.60 -8.26 -8.69
C LEU A 55 -39.85 -6.78 -9.04
N PHE A 56 -38.74 -6.12 -9.40
CA PHE A 56 -38.63 -4.78 -9.99
C PHE A 56 -39.04 -3.56 -9.13
N GLY A 57 -38.46 -3.46 -7.92
CA GLY A 57 -38.15 -2.16 -7.35
C GLY A 57 -36.75 -1.70 -7.79
N SER A 58 -36.65 -0.76 -8.72
CA SER A 58 -35.37 -0.15 -9.11
C SER A 58 -34.93 0.87 -8.07
N SER A 59 -33.90 0.55 -7.29
CA SER A 59 -33.29 1.50 -6.37
C SER A 59 -32.65 2.65 -7.15
N VAL A 60 -33.21 3.85 -6.99
CA VAL A 60 -32.43 5.07 -7.22
C VAL A 60 -31.34 5.06 -6.16
N ALA A 61 -30.08 4.93 -6.58
CA ALA A 61 -28.97 5.03 -5.67
C ALA A 61 -28.92 6.46 -5.11
N SER A 62 -29.34 6.61 -3.85
CA SER A 62 -28.84 7.71 -3.04
C SER A 62 -27.32 7.64 -3.11
N ALA A 63 -26.65 8.76 -3.38
CA ALA A 63 -25.24 8.86 -3.03
C ALA A 63 -25.16 8.58 -1.52
N SER A 64 -24.53 7.48 -1.15
CA SER A 64 -24.23 7.21 0.26
C SER A 64 -23.26 8.28 0.75
N GLU A 65 -23.41 8.72 2.00
CA GLU A 65 -22.36 9.49 2.65
C GLU A 65 -21.04 8.70 2.54
N PRO A 66 -19.92 9.36 2.19
CA PRO A 66 -18.67 8.66 1.93
C PRO A 66 -18.23 7.91 3.20
N ARG A 67 -17.87 6.64 3.07
CA ARG A 67 -17.50 5.79 4.21
C ARG A 67 -16.14 6.22 4.74
N CYS A 68 -16.17 7.15 5.69
CA CYS A 68 -14.99 7.76 6.29
C CYS A 68 -14.92 7.53 7.80
N PHE A 69 -13.71 7.35 8.29
CA PHE A 69 -13.38 7.31 9.70
C PHE A 69 -13.35 8.74 10.29
N PRO A 70 -13.50 8.90 11.61
CA PRO A 70 -13.29 10.18 12.29
C PRO A 70 -11.90 10.75 11.99
N GLU A 71 -11.78 12.08 11.91
CA GLU A 71 -10.54 12.80 11.61
C GLU A 71 -9.34 12.35 12.47
N LYS A 72 -9.60 12.11 13.77
CA LYS A 72 -8.60 11.67 14.76
C LYS A 72 -8.22 10.18 14.67
N PHE A 73 -8.84 9.40 13.78
CA PHE A 73 -8.55 7.98 13.66
C PHE A 73 -7.16 7.75 13.04
N MET A 74 -6.30 7.05 13.77
CA MET A 74 -4.93 6.78 13.37
C MET A 74 -4.87 5.60 12.40
N PHE A 75 -4.16 5.78 11.29
CA PHE A 75 -3.71 4.68 10.43
C PHE A 75 -2.19 4.62 10.51
N GLY A 76 -1.64 3.45 10.75
CA GLY A 76 -0.20 3.23 10.86
C GLY A 76 0.19 1.83 10.43
N SER A 77 1.43 1.43 10.73
CA SER A 77 1.95 0.10 10.47
C SER A 77 3.00 -0.27 11.52
N ALA A 78 3.25 -1.57 11.70
CA ALA A 78 4.13 -2.10 12.74
C ALA A 78 5.30 -2.94 12.16
N THR A 79 6.33 -3.08 13.00
CA THR A 79 7.57 -3.85 12.80
C THR A 79 8.07 -4.35 14.16
N ALA A 80 9.07 -5.24 14.18
CA ALA A 80 9.68 -5.77 15.41
C ALA A 80 11.21 -5.77 15.33
N SER A 81 11.89 -5.48 16.44
CA SER A 81 13.36 -5.36 16.55
C SER A 81 14.10 -6.46 15.79
N TYR A 82 13.91 -7.72 16.22
CA TYR A 82 14.57 -8.88 15.61
C TYR A 82 14.11 -9.19 14.18
N GLN A 83 12.93 -8.73 13.76
CA GLN A 83 12.40 -9.01 12.42
C GLN A 83 12.89 -8.04 11.33
N VAL A 84 13.33 -6.82 11.69
CA VAL A 84 13.75 -5.77 10.73
C VAL A 84 15.16 -5.20 10.98
N GLU A 85 15.61 -5.04 12.24
CA GLU A 85 16.82 -4.23 12.52
C GLU A 85 18.11 -4.80 11.92
N GLY A 86 18.35 -6.11 12.08
CA GLY A 86 19.63 -6.71 11.70
C GLY A 86 20.79 -6.27 12.59
N ALA A 87 21.92 -5.90 11.98
CA ALA A 87 23.11 -5.32 12.61
C ALA A 87 23.66 -6.05 13.86
N VAL A 88 23.50 -7.39 13.92
CA VAL A 88 23.71 -8.22 15.14
C VAL A 88 25.14 -8.30 15.70
N LYS A 89 26.08 -7.52 15.14
CA LYS A 89 27.49 -7.41 15.59
C LYS A 89 27.92 -5.97 15.85
N GLU A 90 27.05 -4.97 15.72
CA GLU A 90 27.41 -3.56 15.85
C GLU A 90 27.19 -2.97 17.23
N TRP A 91 27.87 -1.84 17.49
CA TRP A 91 27.69 -0.92 18.62
C TRP A 91 27.70 -1.54 20.03
N GLY A 92 28.11 -2.80 20.16
CA GLY A 92 28.11 -3.55 21.42
C GLY A 92 26.78 -4.22 21.76
N ARG A 93 25.86 -4.42 20.80
CA ARG A 93 24.67 -5.25 20.99
C ARG A 93 25.08 -6.66 21.45
N THR A 94 24.41 -7.18 22.48
CA THR A 94 24.56 -8.58 22.94
C THR A 94 23.60 -9.52 22.20
N SER A 95 23.73 -10.83 22.45
CA SER A 95 22.89 -11.84 21.81
C SER A 95 21.49 -11.85 22.41
N SER A 96 20.46 -12.07 21.60
CA SER A 96 19.11 -12.43 22.07
C SER A 96 18.87 -13.95 21.99
N ILE A 97 17.84 -14.43 22.69
CA ILE A 97 17.44 -15.85 22.60
C ILE A 97 17.14 -16.31 21.17
N TRP A 98 16.75 -15.40 20.26
CA TRP A 98 16.53 -15.71 18.85
C TRP A 98 17.82 -15.76 18.03
N ASP A 99 18.80 -14.90 18.35
CA ASP A 99 20.15 -14.94 17.77
C ASP A 99 20.79 -16.31 18.03
N ASP A 100 20.67 -16.84 19.26
CA ASP A 100 21.22 -18.17 19.59
C ASP A 100 20.37 -19.31 19.03
N PHE A 101 19.04 -19.27 19.17
CA PHE A 101 18.14 -20.32 18.68
C PHE A 101 18.24 -20.54 17.16
N CYS A 102 18.45 -19.48 16.36
CA CYS A 102 18.64 -19.62 14.91
C CYS A 102 19.99 -20.27 14.54
N ARG A 103 21.01 -20.15 15.40
CA ARG A 103 22.33 -20.77 15.22
C ARG A 103 22.37 -22.22 15.70
N GLU A 104 21.62 -22.56 16.75
CA GLU A 104 21.56 -23.91 17.29
C GLU A 104 20.64 -24.86 16.48
N LYS A 105 19.58 -24.34 15.84
CA LYS A 105 18.57 -25.16 15.14
C LYS A 105 18.94 -25.42 13.67
N PRO A 106 19.28 -26.67 13.27
CA PRO A 106 19.78 -26.95 11.92
C PRO A 106 18.80 -26.58 10.81
N GLY A 107 19.28 -25.83 9.81
CA GLY A 107 18.49 -25.40 8.64
C GLY A 107 17.60 -24.18 8.86
N MET A 108 17.56 -23.62 10.07
CA MET A 108 16.92 -22.33 10.33
C MET A 108 17.75 -21.18 9.74
N LYS A 109 17.09 -20.13 9.22
CA LYS A 109 17.76 -18.89 8.80
C LYS A 109 17.85 -17.92 9.98
N CYS A 110 18.88 -17.08 10.01
CA CYS A 110 19.05 -16.04 11.02
C CYS A 110 18.66 -14.65 10.50
N ALA A 111 18.36 -13.73 11.42
CA ALA A 111 18.01 -12.34 11.13
C ALA A 111 19.23 -11.39 11.19
N ASN A 112 20.43 -11.87 10.84
CA ASN A 112 21.69 -11.13 11.01
C ASN A 112 21.69 -9.77 10.29
N VAL A 113 21.00 -9.70 9.13
CA VAL A 113 20.75 -8.48 8.35
C VAL A 113 19.26 -8.11 8.32
N ALA A 114 18.34 -9.08 8.41
CA ALA A 114 16.90 -8.86 8.30
C ALA A 114 16.54 -8.08 7.00
N ASP A 115 15.76 -7.00 7.07
CA ASP A 115 15.57 -6.06 5.95
C ASP A 115 16.50 -4.81 6.02
N ASP A 116 17.45 -4.83 6.96
CA ASP A 116 18.49 -3.84 7.26
C ASP A 116 17.97 -2.50 7.81
N PHE A 117 16.82 -2.51 8.50
CA PHE A 117 16.21 -1.31 9.09
C PHE A 117 17.14 -0.55 10.06
N TYR A 118 18.10 -1.19 10.74
CA TYR A 118 19.02 -0.45 11.63
C TYR A 118 19.81 0.63 10.87
N HIS A 119 20.30 0.30 9.67
CA HIS A 119 20.97 1.25 8.78
C HIS A 119 19.97 2.05 7.94
N ARG A 120 18.90 1.39 7.48
CA ARG A 120 17.97 1.89 6.45
C ARG A 120 16.72 2.56 6.98
N TYR A 121 16.50 2.65 8.30
CA TYR A 121 15.33 3.32 8.89
C TYR A 121 15.10 4.74 8.36
N LYS A 122 16.14 5.46 7.89
CA LYS A 122 15.94 6.76 7.21
C LYS A 122 15.20 6.63 5.90
N ASP A 123 15.49 5.60 5.12
CA ASP A 123 14.86 5.35 3.83
C ASP A 123 13.48 4.69 4.03
N ASP A 124 13.34 3.85 5.05
CA ASP A 124 12.06 3.25 5.42
C ASP A 124 11.12 4.25 6.09
N VAL A 125 11.65 5.17 6.89
CA VAL A 125 10.92 6.35 7.36
C VAL A 125 10.71 7.33 6.21
N LYS A 126 11.59 7.51 5.21
CA LYS A 126 11.27 8.30 3.98
C LYS A 126 10.08 7.74 3.20
N LEU A 127 9.90 6.41 3.14
CA LEU A 127 8.66 5.79 2.63
C LEU A 127 7.41 6.17 3.48
N MET A 128 7.63 6.88 4.59
CA MET A 128 6.69 7.53 5.52
C MET A 128 7.03 9.04 5.81
N VAL A 129 7.89 9.75 5.02
CA VAL A 129 8.44 11.17 5.17
C VAL A 129 9.86 11.33 5.84
N GLN A 130 10.60 12.46 5.62
CA GLN A 130 12.09 12.52 5.52
C GLN A 130 12.98 13.10 6.70
N THR A 131 13.84 12.28 7.34
CA THR A 131 15.26 12.53 7.87
C THR A 131 15.69 13.74 8.80
N ALA A 132 16.73 13.73 9.70
CA ALA A 132 17.69 12.77 10.35
C ALA A 132 18.71 13.56 11.29
N GLN A 133 19.64 13.07 12.16
CA GLN A 133 19.97 11.82 12.95
C GLN A 133 21.24 12.03 13.87
N ARG A 134 21.25 11.66 15.17
CA ARG A 134 22.12 10.61 15.82
C ARG A 134 21.73 10.25 17.29
N CYS A 135 21.99 8.99 17.70
CA CYS A 135 21.43 8.18 18.84
C CYS A 135 20.17 7.36 18.48
N TRP A 136 20.30 6.10 18.02
CA TRP A 136 19.36 5.42 17.12
C TRP A 136 17.87 5.58 17.47
N TYR A 137 17.39 4.95 18.56
CA TYR A 137 16.00 5.02 19.00
C TYR A 137 15.52 6.45 19.26
N HIS A 138 16.33 7.32 19.89
CA HIS A 138 15.94 8.74 20.06
C HIS A 138 15.69 9.41 18.71
N ASN A 139 16.50 9.15 17.66
CA ASN A 139 16.21 9.73 16.33
C ASN A 139 14.98 9.13 15.74
N LEU A 140 14.81 7.80 15.79
CA LEU A 140 13.62 7.18 15.21
C LEU A 140 12.36 7.83 15.81
N ILE A 141 12.36 8.03 17.13
CA ILE A 141 11.28 8.71 17.85
C ILE A 141 11.20 10.21 17.51
N ASP A 142 12.32 10.95 17.46
CA ASP A 142 12.33 12.38 17.12
C ASP A 142 11.93 12.64 15.66
N GLU A 143 12.29 11.73 14.75
CA GLU A 143 12.00 11.73 13.32
C GLU A 143 10.51 11.47 13.07
N LEU A 144 9.97 10.42 13.68
CA LEU A 144 8.53 10.12 13.63
C LEU A 144 7.75 11.33 14.14
N ASN A 145 8.10 11.86 15.32
CA ASN A 145 7.45 13.06 15.87
C ASN A 145 7.61 14.31 15.00
N ALA A 146 8.79 14.57 14.41
CA ALA A 146 9.05 15.72 13.54
C ALA A 146 8.20 15.68 12.26
N ASN A 147 7.95 14.48 11.74
CA ASN A 147 7.10 14.24 10.57
C ASN A 147 5.60 14.01 10.93
N GLY A 148 5.21 14.20 12.20
CA GLY A 148 3.83 14.10 12.67
C GLY A 148 3.30 12.67 12.83
N ILE A 149 4.18 11.67 12.78
CA ILE A 149 3.86 10.26 13.00
C ILE A 149 3.94 9.98 14.51
N VAL A 150 2.86 9.43 15.09
CA VAL A 150 2.83 9.12 16.53
C VAL A 150 3.62 7.83 16.79
N PRO A 151 4.73 7.85 17.55
CA PRO A 151 5.45 6.64 17.92
C PRO A 151 4.65 5.81 18.94
N ILE A 152 4.64 4.50 18.73
CA ILE A 152 4.04 3.49 19.61
C ILE A 152 5.15 2.53 20.02
N LEU A 153 5.57 2.56 21.28
CA LEU A 153 6.77 1.86 21.75
C LEU A 153 6.39 0.58 22.51
N THR A 154 6.67 -0.57 21.90
CA THR A 154 6.65 -1.88 22.55
C THR A 154 7.99 -2.12 23.25
N ILE A 155 7.96 -2.36 24.56
CA ILE A 155 9.16 -2.55 25.39
C ILE A 155 9.85 -3.89 25.11
N TYR A 156 9.09 -4.96 24.86
CA TYR A 156 9.61 -6.30 24.60
C TYR A 156 8.82 -6.99 23.48
N HIS A 157 9.54 -7.52 22.49
CA HIS A 157 8.99 -8.26 21.35
C HIS A 157 9.75 -9.59 21.15
N TRP A 158 9.67 -10.44 22.18
CA TRP A 158 10.17 -11.82 22.21
C TRP A 158 11.71 -11.93 22.21
N ASP A 159 12.41 -10.80 22.34
CA ASP A 159 13.84 -10.57 22.14
C ASP A 159 14.65 -10.55 23.45
N LEU A 160 14.36 -11.50 24.36
CA LEU A 160 15.06 -11.61 25.64
C LEU A 160 16.60 -11.69 25.45
N PRO A 161 17.40 -10.90 26.19
CA PRO A 161 18.85 -11.04 26.19
C PRO A 161 19.31 -12.43 26.62
N SER A 162 20.24 -13.03 25.86
CA SER A 162 20.78 -14.36 26.13
C SER A 162 21.49 -14.44 27.47
N GLU A 163 22.05 -13.33 27.96
CA GLU A 163 22.62 -13.26 29.31
C GLU A 163 21.56 -13.59 30.38
N LEU A 164 20.32 -13.09 30.26
CA LEU A 164 19.24 -13.41 31.20
C LEU A 164 18.71 -14.85 31.01
N GLN A 165 18.74 -15.39 29.80
CA GLN A 165 18.38 -16.80 29.54
C GLN A 165 19.45 -17.79 30.03
N THR A 166 20.71 -17.37 30.19
CA THR A 166 21.85 -18.26 30.50
C THR A 166 22.40 -18.11 31.92
N GLN A 167 22.32 -16.93 32.54
CA GLN A 167 22.85 -16.69 33.89
C GLN A 167 21.81 -16.91 35.01
N LEU A 168 20.53 -16.72 34.73
CA LEU A 168 19.45 -16.99 35.69
C LEU A 168 19.17 -18.49 35.80
N GLU A 169 18.94 -18.99 37.02
CA GLU A 169 18.45 -20.35 37.26
C GLU A 169 17.28 -20.33 38.29
N PRO A 170 16.05 -20.76 37.92
CA PRO A 170 15.62 -21.24 36.60
C PRO A 170 15.82 -20.22 35.48
N LYS A 171 15.87 -20.69 34.23
CA LYS A 171 16.30 -19.88 33.08
C LYS A 171 15.27 -18.87 32.56
N GLY A 172 15.73 -17.64 32.32
CA GLY A 172 14.96 -16.56 31.68
C GLY A 172 13.60 -16.33 32.34
N TRP A 173 12.52 -16.39 31.55
CA TRP A 173 11.15 -16.15 32.04
C TRP A 173 10.65 -17.16 33.09
N LEU A 174 11.35 -18.28 33.31
CA LEU A 174 11.04 -19.21 34.40
C LEU A 174 11.53 -18.69 35.77
N ASN A 175 12.44 -17.71 35.80
CA ASN A 175 12.91 -17.08 37.03
C ASN A 175 11.94 -16.00 37.52
N PRO A 176 11.59 -15.92 38.81
CA PRO A 176 10.88 -14.75 39.35
C PRO A 176 11.72 -13.45 39.31
N GLU A 177 13.06 -13.52 39.33
CA GLU A 177 13.95 -12.34 39.31
C GLU A 177 13.89 -11.58 37.97
N ILE A 178 13.43 -12.22 36.89
CA ILE A 178 13.19 -11.58 35.59
C ILE A 178 12.24 -10.37 35.68
N VAL A 179 11.34 -10.38 36.68
CA VAL A 179 10.35 -9.33 36.92
C VAL A 179 11.01 -8.01 37.30
N ASP A 180 12.11 -8.06 38.04
CA ASP A 180 12.83 -6.85 38.47
C ASP A 180 13.82 -6.38 37.41
N HIS A 181 14.47 -7.28 36.66
CA HIS A 181 15.24 -6.88 35.47
C HIS A 181 14.38 -6.23 34.37
N PHE A 182 13.16 -6.75 34.15
CA PHE A 182 12.21 -6.11 33.24
C PHE A 182 11.74 -4.73 33.74
N LEU A 183 11.56 -4.58 35.06
CA LEU A 183 11.24 -3.29 35.67
C LEU A 183 12.40 -2.29 35.54
N GLU A 184 13.65 -2.70 35.76
CA GLU A 184 14.84 -1.88 35.56
C GLU A 184 14.92 -1.39 34.10
N TYR A 185 14.79 -2.30 33.13
CA TYR A 185 14.79 -1.97 31.71
C TYR A 185 13.63 -1.05 31.31
N SER A 186 12.40 -1.36 31.74
CA SER A 186 11.23 -0.49 31.53
C SER A 186 11.45 0.92 32.10
N THR A 187 12.02 1.00 33.32
CA THR A 187 12.33 2.27 33.98
C THR A 187 13.36 3.08 33.19
N LEU A 188 14.38 2.45 32.61
CA LEU A 188 15.33 3.13 31.72
C LEU A 188 14.60 3.72 30.51
N LEU A 189 13.82 2.91 29.77
CA LEU A 189 13.08 3.38 28.60
C LEU A 189 12.12 4.54 28.94
N PHE A 190 11.43 4.47 30.08
CA PHE A 190 10.55 5.55 30.56
C PHE A 190 11.31 6.85 30.84
N ASN A 191 12.55 6.81 31.34
CA ASN A 191 13.35 8.02 31.55
C ASN A 191 13.90 8.59 30.22
N GLU A 192 14.34 7.74 29.30
CA GLU A 192 14.94 8.18 28.02
C GLU A 192 13.92 8.67 26.98
N TYR A 193 12.72 8.08 26.96
CA TYR A 193 11.71 8.34 25.92
C TYR A 193 10.34 8.81 26.44
N GLY A 194 10.14 8.90 27.78
CA GLY A 194 8.87 9.28 28.42
C GLY A 194 8.29 10.63 28.00
N SER A 195 9.17 11.59 27.69
CA SER A 195 8.82 12.93 27.19
C SER A 195 8.55 12.98 25.68
N LYS A 196 8.77 11.86 24.96
CA LYS A 196 8.72 11.78 23.49
C LYS A 196 7.69 10.78 22.94
N VAL A 197 7.15 9.88 23.77
CA VAL A 197 6.27 8.78 23.34
C VAL A 197 4.97 8.81 24.12
N GLN A 198 3.83 8.83 23.41
CA GLN A 198 2.49 8.90 24.00
C GLN A 198 1.76 7.54 24.08
N LEU A 199 2.23 6.50 23.39
CA LEU A 199 1.60 5.18 23.40
C LEU A 199 2.66 4.10 23.67
N TRP A 200 2.43 3.32 24.72
CA TRP A 200 3.39 2.36 25.27
C TRP A 200 2.76 0.97 25.39
N THR A 201 3.53 -0.06 25.11
CA THR A 201 3.15 -1.46 25.29
C THR A 201 4.25 -2.18 26.06
N THR A 202 3.90 -2.96 27.08
CA THR A 202 4.91 -3.70 27.86
C THR A 202 5.42 -4.95 27.14
N PHE A 203 4.52 -5.68 26.48
CA PHE A 203 4.81 -6.94 25.80
C PHE A 203 3.98 -7.03 24.53
N ASN A 204 4.59 -7.50 23.44
CA ASN A 204 3.85 -8.01 22.30
C ASN A 204 3.51 -9.49 22.48
N GLU A 205 2.26 -9.85 22.21
CA GLU A 205 1.74 -11.22 22.12
C GLU A 205 2.31 -12.20 23.17
N PRO A 206 1.98 -12.05 24.46
CA PRO A 206 2.48 -12.94 25.50
C PRO A 206 2.03 -14.39 25.28
N LEU A 207 0.87 -14.63 24.66
CA LEU A 207 0.45 -15.97 24.21
C LEU A 207 1.46 -16.60 23.24
N SER A 208 1.96 -15.83 22.27
CA SER A 208 2.82 -16.35 21.21
C SER A 208 4.17 -16.79 21.76
N PHE A 209 4.89 -15.96 22.53
CA PHE A 209 6.20 -16.37 23.07
C PHE A 209 6.11 -17.31 24.27
N VAL A 210 5.08 -17.21 25.13
CA VAL A 210 4.90 -18.16 26.24
C VAL A 210 4.40 -19.52 25.73
N GLY A 211 3.37 -19.53 24.89
CA GLY A 211 2.79 -20.76 24.34
C GLY A 211 3.74 -21.47 23.39
N ALA A 212 4.25 -20.78 22.36
CA ALA A 212 5.14 -21.39 21.38
C ALA A 212 6.57 -21.61 21.89
N GLY A 213 7.05 -20.82 22.85
CA GLY A 213 8.41 -20.89 23.39
C GLY A 213 8.58 -21.78 24.64
N TYR A 214 7.54 -21.94 25.46
CA TYR A 214 7.57 -22.71 26.72
C TYR A 214 6.53 -23.83 26.83
N GLY A 215 5.66 -24.01 25.83
CA GLY A 215 4.73 -25.14 25.72
C GLY A 215 4.97 -26.01 24.49
N LEU A 216 4.98 -25.39 23.30
CA LEU A 216 5.05 -26.10 22.01
C LEU A 216 6.49 -26.28 21.47
N GLY A 217 7.48 -25.55 21.99
CA GLY A 217 8.89 -25.60 21.55
C GLY A 217 9.17 -25.15 20.12
N MET A 218 8.25 -24.40 19.51
CA MET A 218 8.38 -23.92 18.13
C MET A 218 9.27 -22.67 18.02
N HIS A 219 9.10 -21.73 18.96
CA HIS A 219 9.81 -20.46 19.05
C HIS A 219 10.91 -20.52 20.12
N ALA A 220 11.84 -19.56 20.15
CA ALA A 220 12.85 -19.46 21.21
C ALA A 220 12.20 -19.33 22.60
N PRO A 221 12.73 -19.97 23.68
CA PRO A 221 13.94 -20.79 23.74
C PRO A 221 13.75 -22.28 23.37
N GLY A 222 12.60 -22.66 22.79
CA GLY A 222 12.37 -24.01 22.26
C GLY A 222 11.93 -25.05 23.29
N TYR A 223 11.41 -24.63 24.45
CA TYR A 223 11.03 -25.56 25.52
C TYR A 223 9.63 -26.16 25.27
N SER A 224 9.50 -27.46 25.53
CA SER A 224 8.30 -28.25 25.28
C SER A 224 8.18 -29.43 26.23
N GLY A 225 6.98 -30.03 26.33
CA GLY A 225 6.74 -31.24 27.11
C GLY A 225 6.66 -31.05 28.63
N SER A 226 6.83 -29.83 29.13
CA SER A 226 6.49 -29.47 30.51
C SER A 226 5.00 -29.15 30.63
N ASP A 227 4.40 -29.60 31.72
CA ASP A 227 3.00 -29.33 32.09
C ASP A 227 2.77 -27.99 32.79
N THR A 228 3.86 -27.25 33.06
CA THR A 228 3.94 -26.14 34.03
C THR A 228 4.77 -24.94 33.55
N GLN A 229 5.81 -25.12 32.72
CA GLN A 229 6.73 -24.04 32.33
C GLN A 229 6.03 -22.83 31.68
N ALA A 230 5.10 -23.07 30.75
CA ALA A 230 4.33 -21.99 30.13
C ALA A 230 3.50 -21.20 31.17
N TYR A 231 2.92 -21.87 32.18
CA TYR A 231 2.19 -21.19 33.25
C TYR A 231 3.12 -20.38 34.17
N THR A 232 4.29 -20.90 34.53
CA THR A 232 5.32 -20.17 35.29
C THR A 232 5.78 -18.92 34.54
N ALA A 233 6.09 -19.03 33.25
CA ALA A 233 6.46 -17.90 32.40
C ALA A 233 5.32 -16.87 32.30
N SER A 234 4.07 -17.29 32.07
CA SER A 234 2.92 -16.38 31.99
C SER A 234 2.73 -15.53 33.25
N ARG A 235 2.94 -16.14 34.43
CA ARG A 235 2.87 -15.44 35.73
C ARG A 235 3.93 -14.35 35.81
N ASN A 236 5.18 -14.67 35.47
CA ASN A 236 6.28 -13.72 35.57
C ASN A 236 6.14 -12.58 34.55
N VAL A 237 5.69 -12.87 33.32
CA VAL A 237 5.35 -11.85 32.31
C VAL A 237 4.23 -10.91 32.80
N LEU A 238 3.16 -11.44 33.38
CA LEU A 238 2.07 -10.62 33.93
C LEU A 238 2.55 -9.73 35.09
N LEU A 239 3.32 -10.25 36.04
CA LEU A 239 3.86 -9.45 37.15
C LEU A 239 4.84 -8.37 36.66
N SER A 240 5.62 -8.67 35.62
CA SER A 240 6.50 -7.71 34.95
C SER A 240 5.71 -6.55 34.34
N HIS A 241 4.61 -6.86 33.66
CA HIS A 241 3.66 -5.87 33.13
C HIS A 241 3.05 -5.02 34.26
N GLY A 242 2.54 -5.65 35.32
CA GLY A 242 1.96 -4.96 36.47
C GLY A 242 2.92 -3.98 37.14
N LYS A 243 4.17 -4.41 37.43
CA LYS A 243 5.20 -3.53 38.00
C LYS A 243 5.57 -2.39 37.03
N ALA A 244 5.73 -2.66 35.74
CA ALA A 244 6.05 -1.63 34.75
C ALA A 244 4.93 -0.58 34.61
N VAL A 245 3.66 -0.98 34.65
CA VAL A 245 2.51 -0.06 34.60
C VAL A 245 2.38 0.75 35.90
N GLN A 246 2.61 0.13 37.06
CA GLN A 246 2.74 0.86 38.32
C GLN A 246 3.83 1.94 38.21
N LYS A 247 5.00 1.58 37.65
CA LYS A 247 6.13 2.50 37.53
C LYS A 247 5.91 3.62 36.51
N PHE A 248 5.24 3.32 35.40
CA PHE A 248 4.81 4.32 34.42
C PHE A 248 3.87 5.36 35.06
N ARG A 249 2.93 4.90 35.90
CA ARG A 249 2.00 5.76 36.64
C ARG A 249 2.68 6.58 37.74
N GLU A 250 3.72 6.04 38.40
CA GLU A 250 4.60 6.84 39.28
C GLU A 250 5.31 7.95 38.51
N LEU A 251 5.94 7.62 37.38
CA LEU A 251 6.76 8.55 36.59
C LEU A 251 5.96 9.65 35.86
N LYS A 252 4.63 9.49 35.71
CA LYS A 252 3.71 10.60 35.38
C LYS A 252 3.70 11.67 36.48
N THR A 253 3.67 11.26 37.75
CA THR A 253 3.61 12.20 38.90
C THR A 253 4.93 12.95 39.17
N SER A 254 5.97 12.66 38.39
CA SER A 254 7.27 13.34 38.40
C SER A 254 7.65 13.96 37.05
N ASP A 255 6.66 14.22 36.17
CA ASP A 255 6.82 14.85 34.84
C ASP A 255 7.79 14.14 33.87
N VAL A 256 8.12 12.87 34.11
CA VAL A 256 9.03 12.05 33.26
C VAL A 256 8.25 11.41 32.12
N ILE A 257 7.05 10.88 32.42
CA ILE A 257 6.05 10.46 31.44
C ILE A 257 5.05 11.61 31.28
N GLY A 258 4.74 12.03 30.05
CA GLY A 258 3.72 13.05 29.82
C GLY A 258 2.31 12.61 30.25
N ASP A 259 1.52 13.52 30.83
CA ASP A 259 0.17 13.25 31.37
C ASP A 259 -0.76 12.47 30.43
N THR A 260 -0.72 12.80 29.14
CA THR A 260 -1.56 12.19 28.09
C THR A 260 -1.07 10.84 27.58
N ALA A 261 0.14 10.42 27.96
CA ALA A 261 0.69 9.14 27.53
C ALA A 261 -0.09 7.97 28.14
N ARG A 262 -0.20 6.85 27.43
CA ARG A 262 -0.95 5.67 27.87
C ARG A 262 -0.14 4.40 27.68
N ILE A 263 -0.29 3.46 28.60
CA ILE A 263 0.36 2.16 28.59
C ILE A 263 -0.67 1.02 28.54
N GLY A 264 -0.33 -0.06 27.83
CA GLY A 264 -1.11 -1.29 27.79
C GLY A 264 -0.22 -2.52 27.58
N ILE A 265 -0.85 -3.62 27.19
CA ILE A 265 -0.21 -4.86 26.76
C ILE A 265 -0.92 -5.33 25.49
N VAL A 266 -0.17 -5.79 24.49
CA VAL A 266 -0.74 -6.23 23.22
C VAL A 266 -1.08 -7.70 23.31
N LEU A 267 -2.37 -8.02 23.15
CA LEU A 267 -2.88 -9.39 23.24
C LEU A 267 -3.31 -9.88 21.86
N VAL A 268 -2.97 -11.13 21.53
CA VAL A 268 -3.37 -11.80 20.27
C VAL A 268 -4.40 -12.88 20.53
N SER A 269 -5.36 -13.03 19.62
CA SER A 269 -6.09 -14.28 19.49
C SER A 269 -6.74 -14.42 18.11
N ASN A 270 -6.97 -15.67 17.71
CA ASN A 270 -7.98 -15.98 16.72
C ASN A 270 -9.36 -15.75 17.32
N TRP A 271 -10.34 -15.35 16.51
CA TRP A 271 -11.73 -15.42 16.96
C TRP A 271 -12.26 -16.85 16.79
N TYR A 272 -12.95 -17.34 17.81
CA TYR A 272 -13.34 -18.75 17.92
C TYR A 272 -14.86 -18.93 17.88
N TYR A 273 -15.35 -19.49 16.77
CA TYR A 273 -16.73 -19.92 16.62
C TYR A 273 -16.86 -21.40 16.96
N PRO A 274 -18.01 -21.88 17.49
CA PRO A 274 -18.29 -23.31 17.57
C PRO A 274 -18.39 -23.91 16.16
N LEU A 275 -17.84 -25.11 15.95
CA LEU A 275 -17.98 -25.87 14.71
C LEU A 275 -19.46 -26.17 14.39
N ASP A 276 -20.26 -26.40 15.43
CA ASP A 276 -21.71 -26.52 15.39
C ASP A 276 -22.33 -25.66 16.51
N PRO A 277 -22.94 -24.50 16.20
CA PRO A 277 -23.54 -23.62 17.21
C PRO A 277 -24.79 -24.22 17.89
N SER A 278 -25.28 -25.39 17.46
CA SER A 278 -26.34 -26.13 18.14
C SER A 278 -25.81 -27.19 19.13
N ASN A 279 -24.50 -27.45 19.13
CA ASN A 279 -23.85 -28.37 20.06
C ASN A 279 -23.23 -27.62 21.25
N GLU A 280 -23.77 -27.81 22.45
CA GLU A 280 -23.27 -27.19 23.68
C GLU A 280 -21.78 -27.50 23.95
N ARG A 281 -21.26 -28.66 23.51
CA ARG A 281 -19.83 -29.00 23.64
C ARG A 281 -18.94 -28.11 22.77
N ASP A 282 -19.35 -27.83 21.54
CA ASP A 282 -18.60 -26.95 20.63
C ASP A 282 -18.65 -25.50 21.12
N VAL A 283 -19.80 -25.05 21.64
CA VAL A 283 -19.94 -23.72 22.27
C VAL A 283 -19.04 -23.58 23.49
N ALA A 284 -19.00 -24.61 24.35
CA ALA A 284 -18.09 -24.65 25.50
C ALA A 284 -16.61 -24.74 25.08
N ALA A 285 -16.29 -25.50 24.02
CA ALA A 285 -14.93 -25.62 23.47
C ALA A 285 -14.45 -24.31 22.83
N ALA A 286 -15.30 -23.62 22.05
CA ALA A 286 -14.98 -22.31 21.47
C ALA A 286 -14.72 -21.26 22.54
N LYS A 287 -15.59 -21.17 23.57
CA LYS A 287 -15.34 -20.27 24.71
C LYS A 287 -14.07 -20.65 25.47
N ARG A 288 -13.81 -21.93 25.69
CA ARG A 288 -12.60 -22.42 26.35
C ARG A 288 -11.33 -22.10 25.56
N ALA A 289 -11.35 -22.26 24.24
CA ALA A 289 -10.24 -21.87 23.37
C ALA A 289 -9.94 -20.38 23.50
N PHE A 290 -10.98 -19.54 23.53
CA PHE A 290 -10.84 -18.10 23.69
C PHE A 290 -10.37 -17.69 25.09
N ASP A 291 -10.86 -18.34 26.15
CA ASP A 291 -10.39 -18.14 27.53
C ASP A 291 -8.91 -18.52 27.68
N PHE A 292 -8.45 -19.60 27.05
CA PHE A 292 -7.05 -20.05 27.11
C PHE A 292 -6.09 -19.19 26.28
N ASP A 293 -6.54 -18.61 25.17
CA ASP A 293 -5.65 -17.86 24.28
C ASP A 293 -5.65 -16.35 24.61
N PHE A 294 -6.83 -15.74 24.71
CA PHE A 294 -6.96 -14.30 25.00
C PHE A 294 -7.18 -14.04 26.50
N GLY A 295 -8.08 -14.82 27.11
CA GLY A 295 -8.45 -14.67 28.52
C GLY A 295 -7.31 -14.91 29.51
N TRP A 296 -6.33 -15.75 29.16
CA TRP A 296 -5.14 -16.05 29.97
C TRP A 296 -4.40 -14.78 30.38
N PHE A 297 -4.30 -13.78 29.49
CA PHE A 297 -3.61 -12.53 29.76
C PHE A 297 -4.56 -11.35 30.00
N LEU A 298 -5.77 -11.37 29.42
CA LEU A 298 -6.78 -10.32 29.62
C LEU A 298 -7.46 -10.38 31.00
N ASN A 299 -7.85 -11.57 31.47
CA ASN A 299 -8.60 -11.68 32.72
C ASN A 299 -7.79 -11.25 33.96
N PRO A 300 -6.48 -11.57 34.08
CA PRO A 300 -5.67 -11.05 35.17
C PRO A 300 -5.63 -9.52 35.22
N ILE A 301 -5.48 -8.84 34.07
CA ILE A 301 -5.41 -7.37 34.04
C ILE A 301 -6.78 -6.69 34.25
N VAL A 302 -7.88 -7.30 33.80
CA VAL A 302 -9.23 -6.73 34.00
C VAL A 302 -9.78 -7.06 35.40
N ASN A 303 -9.64 -8.31 35.85
CA ASN A 303 -10.35 -8.83 37.03
C ASN A 303 -9.45 -9.10 38.25
N GLY A 304 -8.16 -9.35 38.05
CA GLY A 304 -7.18 -9.71 39.08
C GLY A 304 -6.87 -11.22 39.21
N ASP A 305 -7.46 -12.09 38.38
CA ASP A 305 -7.09 -13.51 38.29
C ASP A 305 -7.38 -14.09 36.89
N TYR A 306 -6.80 -15.26 36.59
CA TYR A 306 -7.01 -16.03 35.35
C TYR A 306 -8.48 -16.47 35.16
N PRO A 307 -8.89 -16.86 33.92
CA PRO A 307 -10.22 -17.40 33.66
C PRO A 307 -10.53 -18.65 34.50
N ALA A 308 -11.78 -18.76 34.96
CA ALA A 308 -12.22 -19.87 35.80
C ALA A 308 -12.01 -21.26 35.17
N VAL A 309 -12.18 -21.39 33.84
CA VAL A 309 -11.96 -22.66 33.13
C VAL A 309 -10.47 -23.07 33.08
N MET A 310 -9.55 -22.10 33.13
CA MET A 310 -8.11 -22.38 33.27
C MET A 310 -7.79 -22.86 34.67
N ARG A 311 -8.34 -22.20 35.71
CA ARG A 311 -8.25 -22.63 37.11
C ARG A 311 -8.79 -24.05 37.31
N GLU A 312 -9.91 -24.38 36.67
CA GLU A 312 -10.55 -25.70 36.70
C GLU A 312 -9.68 -26.79 36.06
N ARG A 313 -9.15 -26.56 34.85
CA ARG A 313 -8.49 -27.62 34.06
C ARG A 313 -6.99 -27.74 34.31
N ALA A 314 -6.28 -26.64 34.54
CA ALA A 314 -4.86 -26.68 34.89
C ALA A 314 -4.63 -27.07 36.37
N GLY A 315 -5.56 -26.71 37.26
CA GLY A 315 -5.44 -26.95 38.70
C GLY A 315 -4.21 -26.26 39.29
N ASP A 316 -3.46 -26.96 40.15
CA ASP A 316 -2.26 -26.42 40.80
C ASP A 316 -1.06 -26.19 39.86
N ARG A 317 -1.14 -26.60 38.59
CA ARG A 317 -0.11 -26.29 37.57
C ARG A 317 -0.17 -24.83 37.09
N LEU A 318 -1.31 -24.15 37.29
CA LEU A 318 -1.48 -22.72 37.04
C LEU A 318 -1.21 -21.94 38.34
N PRO A 319 -0.13 -21.14 38.44
CA PRO A 319 0.21 -20.43 39.66
C PRO A 319 -0.91 -19.55 40.20
N LYS A 320 -0.98 -19.41 41.52
CA LYS A 320 -1.92 -18.50 42.21
C LYS A 320 -1.25 -17.15 42.44
N PHE A 321 -1.97 -16.07 42.17
CA PHE A 321 -1.54 -14.73 42.54
C PHE A 321 -1.77 -14.52 44.04
N THR A 322 -0.90 -13.76 44.72
CA THR A 322 -1.21 -13.24 46.05
C THR A 322 -2.27 -12.13 45.99
N THR A 323 -2.71 -11.62 47.15
CA THR A 323 -3.67 -10.49 47.18
C THR A 323 -3.03 -9.22 46.60
N GLU A 324 -1.74 -9.02 46.86
CA GLU A 324 -0.92 -7.91 46.39
C GLU A 324 -0.69 -8.01 44.88
N GLU A 325 -0.39 -9.21 44.38
CA GLU A 325 -0.22 -9.47 42.94
C GLU A 325 -1.54 -9.31 42.16
N SER A 326 -2.65 -9.80 42.71
CA SER A 326 -3.98 -9.60 42.15
C SER A 326 -4.35 -8.11 42.07
N ALA A 327 -4.02 -7.33 43.10
CA ALA A 327 -4.22 -5.89 43.14
C ALA A 327 -3.26 -5.09 42.23
N LEU A 328 -2.05 -5.60 41.97
CA LEU A 328 -1.08 -5.01 41.04
C LEU A 328 -1.52 -5.16 39.58
N LEU A 329 -2.12 -6.30 39.23
CA LEU A 329 -2.61 -6.59 37.89
C LEU A 329 -3.96 -5.92 37.61
N LYS A 330 -4.86 -5.86 38.58
CA LYS A 330 -6.22 -5.36 38.35
C LYS A 330 -6.23 -3.87 37.98
N GLY A 331 -6.59 -3.57 36.74
CA GLY A 331 -6.58 -2.24 36.17
C GLY A 331 -5.20 -1.78 35.68
N SER A 332 -4.27 -2.69 35.38
CA SER A 332 -2.92 -2.38 34.85
C SER A 332 -2.91 -1.97 33.37
N TYR A 333 -3.93 -1.25 32.89
CA TYR A 333 -4.02 -0.74 31.53
C TYR A 333 -4.63 0.67 31.51
N ASP A 334 -4.12 1.54 30.62
CA ASP A 334 -4.69 2.85 30.30
C ASP A 334 -5.42 2.81 28.93
N ILE A 335 -5.29 1.71 28.17
CA ILE A 335 -5.84 1.46 26.83
C ILE A 335 -5.79 -0.06 26.54
N PHE A 336 -6.78 -0.61 25.82
CA PHE A 336 -6.71 -1.98 25.30
C PHE A 336 -5.94 -2.03 23.96
N MET A 337 -5.04 -2.99 23.80
CA MET A 337 -4.27 -3.18 22.56
C MET A 337 -4.39 -4.62 22.07
N MET A 338 -4.60 -4.82 20.76
CA MET A 338 -5.00 -6.11 20.22
C MET A 338 -4.44 -6.41 18.82
N ASN A 339 -3.89 -7.61 18.69
CA ASN A 339 -3.49 -8.24 17.43
C ASN A 339 -4.52 -9.29 17.01
N HIS A 340 -4.82 -9.37 15.71
CA HIS A 340 -5.75 -10.37 15.19
C HIS A 340 -5.49 -10.65 13.72
N TYR A 341 -5.54 -11.94 13.35
CA TYR A 341 -5.17 -12.40 12.01
C TYR A 341 -6.23 -13.29 11.35
N ALA A 342 -6.83 -14.23 12.08
CA ALA A 342 -7.72 -15.25 11.54
C ALA A 342 -8.86 -15.64 12.49
N SER A 343 -9.76 -16.51 12.03
CA SER A 343 -10.83 -17.11 12.85
C SER A 343 -10.94 -18.60 12.58
N ARG A 344 -11.28 -19.39 13.61
CA ARG A 344 -11.39 -20.86 13.52
C ARG A 344 -12.75 -21.36 13.98
N ALA A 345 -13.12 -22.52 13.47
CA ALA A 345 -14.26 -23.30 13.92
C ALA A 345 -13.78 -24.36 14.92
N ILE A 346 -14.37 -24.41 16.11
CA ILE A 346 -13.86 -25.18 17.24
C ILE A 346 -14.78 -26.33 17.63
N THR A 347 -14.19 -27.50 17.83
CA THR A 347 -14.81 -28.64 18.52
C THR A 347 -13.93 -29.09 19.69
N ASP A 348 -14.52 -29.83 20.62
CA ASP A 348 -13.77 -30.50 21.69
C ASP A 348 -12.82 -31.57 21.11
N CYS A 349 -11.62 -31.78 21.69
CA CYS A 349 -10.67 -32.76 21.14
C CYS A 349 -11.11 -34.23 21.36
N ASP A 350 -12.09 -34.48 22.23
CA ASP A 350 -12.76 -35.78 22.42
C ASP A 350 -14.04 -35.92 21.54
N SER A 351 -14.21 -35.07 20.54
CA SER A 351 -15.34 -35.10 19.60
C SER A 351 -15.12 -36.07 18.45
N ASP A 352 -16.14 -36.82 18.04
CA ASP A 352 -16.14 -37.68 16.85
C ASP A 352 -15.90 -36.91 15.53
N ARG A 353 -15.92 -35.58 15.57
CA ARG A 353 -15.64 -34.67 14.44
C ARG A 353 -14.22 -34.08 14.44
N SER A 354 -13.44 -34.32 15.51
CA SER A 354 -12.09 -33.78 15.68
C SER A 354 -11.08 -34.44 14.73
N ASN A 355 -10.26 -33.61 14.07
CA ASN A 355 -9.03 -34.04 13.40
C ASN A 355 -7.84 -34.14 14.37
N THR A 356 -7.96 -33.55 15.57
CA THR A 356 -6.89 -33.44 16.58
C THR A 356 -7.32 -34.12 17.89
N PRO A 357 -7.14 -35.45 18.04
CA PRO A 357 -7.53 -36.18 19.25
C PRO A 357 -6.77 -35.67 20.49
N CYS A 358 -7.42 -35.63 21.67
CA CYS A 358 -6.78 -35.10 22.89
C CYS A 358 -5.43 -35.78 23.24
N SER A 359 -5.25 -37.06 22.87
CA SER A 359 -4.01 -37.81 23.06
C SER A 359 -2.83 -37.37 22.19
N THR A 360 -3.05 -36.48 21.23
CA THR A 360 -2.00 -35.88 20.37
C THR A 360 -1.55 -34.50 20.85
N LEU A 361 -2.29 -33.89 21.80
CA LEU A 361 -1.97 -32.57 22.34
C LEU A 361 -0.76 -32.65 23.30
N LEU A 362 0.11 -31.64 23.23
CA LEU A 362 1.27 -31.56 24.11
C LEU A 362 0.86 -31.26 25.58
N PRO A 363 1.63 -31.73 26.57
CA PRO A 363 1.39 -31.45 27.98
C PRO A 363 1.28 -29.96 28.32
N GLY A 364 0.56 -29.66 29.42
CA GLY A 364 0.34 -28.28 29.87
C GLY A 364 -0.80 -27.61 29.13
N TYR A 365 -0.66 -26.32 28.82
CA TYR A 365 -1.73 -25.51 28.26
C TYR A 365 -2.41 -26.05 26.98
N PRO A 366 -1.76 -26.81 26.06
CA PRO A 366 -2.44 -27.34 24.88
C PRO A 366 -3.45 -28.44 25.24
N ALA A 367 -3.03 -29.43 26.06
CA ALA A 367 -3.93 -30.46 26.59
C ALA A 367 -5.01 -29.86 27.52
N ASP A 368 -4.68 -28.82 28.29
CA ASP A 368 -5.64 -28.14 29.16
C ASP A 368 -6.68 -27.35 28.36
N LYS A 369 -6.26 -26.63 27.30
CA LYS A 369 -7.15 -26.01 26.31
C LYS A 369 -8.04 -27.08 25.69
N GLY A 370 -7.45 -28.20 25.24
CA GLY A 370 -8.17 -29.43 24.91
C GLY A 370 -9.22 -29.24 23.82
N VAL A 371 -8.85 -28.65 22.69
CA VAL A 371 -9.75 -28.42 21.54
C VAL A 371 -9.07 -28.84 20.24
N ASP A 372 -9.88 -28.95 19.19
CA ASP A 372 -9.39 -28.93 17.81
C ASP A 372 -9.75 -27.58 17.16
N ASP A 373 -8.74 -26.87 16.67
CA ASP A 373 -8.87 -25.60 15.92
C ASP A 373 -8.39 -25.72 14.45
N SER A 374 -8.23 -26.95 13.95
CA SER A 374 -7.91 -27.23 12.55
C SER A 374 -9.00 -26.79 11.55
N HIS A 375 -10.27 -26.70 11.98
CA HIS A 375 -11.38 -26.37 11.08
C HIS A 375 -11.48 -24.86 10.77
N LEU A 376 -11.81 -24.55 9.52
CA LEU A 376 -12.01 -23.18 9.01
C LEU A 376 -13.49 -22.83 8.88
N MET A 377 -13.82 -21.53 8.99
CA MET A 377 -15.18 -21.04 8.80
C MET A 377 -15.62 -21.07 7.33
N PRO A 378 -16.89 -21.36 7.00
CA PRO A 378 -17.40 -21.27 5.64
C PRO A 378 -17.21 -19.86 5.05
N GLY A 379 -16.51 -19.77 3.91
CA GLY A 379 -16.17 -18.50 3.26
C GLY A 379 -14.81 -17.90 3.66
N THR A 380 -14.04 -18.58 4.51
CA THR A 380 -12.63 -18.24 4.80
C THR A 380 -11.76 -18.31 3.54
N ARG A 381 -10.86 -17.33 3.35
CA ARG A 381 -9.82 -17.39 2.32
C ARG A 381 -8.51 -17.94 2.91
N ALA A 382 -7.95 -18.98 2.30
CA ALA A 382 -6.63 -19.49 2.67
C ALA A 382 -5.50 -18.72 1.97
N GLY A 383 -4.29 -18.75 2.53
CA GLY A 383 -3.08 -18.28 1.85
C GLY A 383 -2.78 -19.09 0.57
N VAL A 384 -2.07 -18.46 -0.37
CA VAL A 384 -1.62 -19.10 -1.62
C VAL A 384 -0.15 -19.50 -1.46
N PRO A 385 0.26 -20.73 -1.84
CA PRO A 385 1.66 -21.15 -1.82
C PRO A 385 2.60 -20.22 -2.61
N ASP A 386 3.89 -20.27 -2.32
CA ASP A 386 4.90 -19.55 -3.09
C ASP A 386 5.10 -20.12 -4.51
N ARG A 387 5.91 -19.45 -5.34
CA ARG A 387 6.25 -19.90 -6.70
C ARG A 387 6.94 -21.27 -6.79
N PHE A 388 7.37 -21.85 -5.66
CA PHE A 388 8.00 -23.17 -5.56
C PHE A 388 7.06 -24.24 -4.99
N GLY A 389 5.86 -23.86 -4.54
CA GLY A 389 4.85 -24.74 -3.95
C GLY A 389 4.91 -24.85 -2.42
N ASN A 390 5.71 -24.03 -1.73
CA ASN A 390 5.79 -24.02 -0.27
C ASN A 390 4.57 -23.29 0.33
N ASN A 391 3.88 -23.92 1.28
CA ASN A 391 2.72 -23.33 1.96
C ASN A 391 3.10 -22.71 3.32
N TYR A 392 3.92 -21.65 3.32
CA TYR A 392 4.37 -21.01 4.56
C TYR A 392 3.24 -20.36 5.39
N CYS A 393 2.09 -20.09 4.77
CA CYS A 393 1.01 -19.29 5.34
C CYS A 393 -0.24 -20.11 5.70
N GLU A 394 -0.17 -21.45 5.74
CA GLU A 394 -1.33 -22.34 5.91
C GLU A 394 -2.20 -22.03 7.14
N MET A 395 -1.57 -21.57 8.23
CA MET A 395 -2.27 -21.26 9.48
C MET A 395 -3.02 -19.91 9.44
N PHE A 396 -2.59 -18.98 8.57
CA PHE A 396 -3.14 -17.63 8.45
C PHE A 396 -4.25 -17.60 7.40
N THR A 397 -5.48 -17.29 7.84
CA THR A 397 -6.65 -17.39 6.96
C THR A 397 -7.62 -16.21 7.17
N GLY A 398 -8.12 -15.65 6.07
CA GLY A 398 -8.92 -14.44 6.07
C GLY A 398 -10.39 -14.73 6.30
N TYR A 399 -10.89 -14.43 7.49
CA TYR A 399 -12.31 -14.43 7.83
C TYR A 399 -12.73 -13.11 8.51
N PRO A 400 -13.07 -12.06 7.74
CA PRO A 400 -13.29 -10.71 8.27
C PRO A 400 -14.30 -10.57 9.43
N PRO A 401 -15.45 -11.29 9.48
CA PRO A 401 -16.45 -11.09 10.54
C PRO A 401 -15.92 -11.30 11.96
N GLY A 402 -15.00 -12.25 12.16
CA GLY A 402 -14.44 -12.55 13.47
C GLY A 402 -13.65 -11.39 14.08
N TYR A 403 -13.10 -10.49 13.25
CA TYR A 403 -12.42 -9.29 13.73
C TYR A 403 -13.40 -8.29 14.36
N LEU A 404 -14.61 -8.18 13.83
CA LEU A 404 -15.66 -7.34 14.42
C LEU A 404 -16.15 -7.92 15.75
N ASP A 405 -16.36 -9.23 15.81
CA ASP A 405 -16.76 -9.94 17.03
C ASP A 405 -15.68 -9.86 18.12
N MET A 406 -14.40 -9.93 17.73
CA MET A 406 -13.25 -9.71 18.60
C MET A 406 -13.22 -8.27 19.19
N ILE A 407 -13.43 -7.25 18.35
CA ILE A 407 -13.49 -5.83 18.78
C ILE A 407 -14.65 -5.60 19.75
N ARG A 408 -15.83 -6.16 19.45
CA ARG A 408 -17.01 -6.12 20.34
C ARG A 408 -16.72 -6.80 21.69
N TYR A 409 -16.09 -7.97 21.69
CA TYR A 409 -15.73 -8.68 22.91
C TYR A 409 -14.81 -7.86 23.81
N LEU A 410 -13.78 -7.24 23.23
CA LEU A 410 -12.82 -6.42 23.96
C LEU A 410 -13.49 -5.19 24.59
N HIS A 411 -14.34 -4.50 23.83
CA HIS A 411 -15.12 -3.38 24.34
C HIS A 411 -16.10 -3.78 25.47
N MET A 412 -16.63 -5.00 25.46
CA MET A 412 -17.49 -5.50 26.54
C MET A 412 -16.75 -5.77 27.86
N GLN A 413 -15.41 -5.77 27.90
CA GLN A 413 -14.66 -5.96 29.16
C GLN A 413 -14.58 -4.67 29.98
N ASP A 414 -14.31 -3.54 29.31
CA ASP A 414 -14.47 -2.20 29.87
C ASP A 414 -14.93 -1.24 28.77
N THR A 415 -16.18 -0.80 28.85
CA THR A 415 -16.79 0.09 27.86
C THR A 415 -16.31 1.55 27.97
N THR A 416 -15.51 1.88 28.98
CA THR A 416 -14.95 3.22 29.21
C THR A 416 -13.55 3.41 28.61
N VAL A 417 -12.95 2.33 28.09
CA VAL A 417 -11.54 2.30 27.65
C VAL A 417 -11.42 2.22 26.12
N ASP A 418 -10.53 3.05 25.58
CA ASP A 418 -10.19 3.06 24.15
C ASP A 418 -9.55 1.74 23.69
N ILE A 419 -9.73 1.41 22.42
CA ILE A 419 -9.11 0.25 21.75
C ILE A 419 -8.13 0.73 20.69
N LEU A 420 -6.92 0.17 20.67
CA LEU A 420 -5.96 0.28 19.58
C LEU A 420 -5.78 -1.09 18.91
N LEU A 421 -5.95 -1.15 17.60
CA LEU A 421 -5.71 -2.36 16.82
C LEU A 421 -4.25 -2.33 16.35
N THR A 422 -3.39 -3.06 17.05
CA THR A 422 -1.93 -2.94 16.96
C THR A 422 -1.29 -3.77 15.86
N GLU A 423 -1.91 -4.90 15.48
CA GLU A 423 -1.53 -5.65 14.28
C GLU A 423 -2.75 -6.33 13.64
N ASN A 424 -2.83 -6.23 12.33
CA ASN A 424 -3.71 -7.02 11.48
C ASN A 424 -3.12 -7.08 10.07
N GLY A 425 -3.02 -8.27 9.47
CA GLY A 425 -2.22 -8.47 8.26
C GLY A 425 -2.50 -9.77 7.50
N TRP A 426 -2.03 -9.83 6.26
CA TRP A 426 -2.16 -11.02 5.41
C TRP A 426 -0.80 -11.69 5.20
N CYS A 427 -0.69 -12.96 5.58
CA CYS A 427 0.45 -13.79 5.23
C CYS A 427 0.37 -14.13 3.73
N GLY A 428 1.16 -13.43 2.93
CA GLY A 428 1.28 -13.62 1.49
C GLY A 428 2.53 -14.39 1.08
N ASN A 429 2.72 -14.44 -0.24
CA ASN A 429 3.88 -15.00 -0.92
C ASN A 429 4.67 -13.93 -1.70
N ASP A 430 5.63 -14.36 -2.51
CA ASP A 430 6.58 -13.51 -3.23
C ASP A 430 6.03 -12.78 -4.48
N ASP A 431 4.73 -12.94 -4.82
CA ASP A 431 4.09 -12.10 -5.84
C ASP A 431 3.96 -10.67 -5.35
N VAL A 432 4.62 -9.70 -6.02
CA VAL A 432 4.55 -8.27 -5.72
C VAL A 432 3.11 -7.73 -5.88
N ASP A 433 2.36 -8.23 -6.86
CA ASP A 433 1.01 -7.79 -7.18
C ASP A 433 -0.07 -8.54 -6.37
N ASN A 434 0.19 -8.79 -5.08
CA ASN A 434 -0.67 -9.58 -4.20
C ASN A 434 -2.06 -8.91 -3.99
N TYR A 435 -3.04 -9.30 -4.81
CA TYR A 435 -4.43 -8.84 -4.71
C TYR A 435 -5.20 -9.49 -3.54
N ASP A 436 -4.73 -10.60 -2.97
CA ASP A 436 -5.33 -11.20 -1.78
C ASP A 436 -5.04 -10.37 -0.53
N GLN A 437 -3.83 -9.82 -0.40
CA GLN A 437 -3.47 -8.84 0.62
C GLN A 437 -4.32 -7.56 0.51
N LEU A 438 -4.55 -7.06 -0.72
CA LEU A 438 -5.45 -5.92 -0.96
C LEU A 438 -6.91 -6.25 -0.59
N TRP A 439 -7.39 -7.45 -0.91
CA TRP A 439 -8.72 -7.91 -0.50
C TRP A 439 -8.84 -8.01 1.02
N TYR A 440 -7.82 -8.55 1.70
CA TYR A 440 -7.78 -8.70 3.15
C TYR A 440 -7.88 -7.34 3.83
N PHE A 441 -6.98 -6.40 3.50
CA PHE A 441 -7.00 -5.06 4.08
C PHE A 441 -8.31 -4.31 3.80
N LYS A 442 -8.87 -4.39 2.58
CA LYS A 442 -10.21 -3.86 2.28
C LYS A 442 -11.28 -4.45 3.23
N SER A 443 -11.34 -5.78 3.33
CA SER A 443 -12.42 -6.49 4.02
C SER A 443 -12.31 -6.41 5.55
N PHE A 444 -11.11 -6.38 6.10
CA PHE A 444 -10.88 -6.25 7.54
C PHE A 444 -11.08 -4.80 8.01
N ILE A 445 -10.58 -3.80 7.28
CA ILE A 445 -10.82 -2.39 7.64
C ILE A 445 -12.29 -2.00 7.44
N GLU A 446 -13.04 -2.66 6.54
CA GLU A 446 -14.51 -2.55 6.49
C GLU A 446 -15.22 -3.07 7.75
N GLN A 447 -14.61 -3.98 8.53
CA GLN A 447 -15.14 -4.36 9.85
C GLN A 447 -14.79 -3.32 10.91
N VAL A 448 -13.58 -2.75 10.87
CA VAL A 448 -13.19 -1.64 11.77
C VAL A 448 -14.06 -0.39 11.52
N HIS A 449 -14.42 -0.12 10.26
CA HIS A 449 -15.36 0.95 9.90
C HIS A 449 -16.72 0.76 10.57
N LYS A 450 -17.28 -0.45 10.57
CA LYS A 450 -18.52 -0.76 11.31
C LYS A 450 -18.37 -0.51 12.81
N ALA A 451 -17.31 -1.03 13.43
CA ALA A 451 -17.05 -0.84 14.86
C ALA A 451 -17.03 0.66 15.24
N VAL A 452 -16.29 1.49 14.48
CA VAL A 452 -16.12 2.92 14.76
C VAL A 452 -17.34 3.76 14.37
N VAL A 453 -17.89 3.52 13.17
CA VAL A 453 -18.82 4.45 12.51
C VAL A 453 -20.28 4.01 12.68
N GLU A 454 -20.56 2.71 12.72
CA GLU A 454 -21.93 2.17 12.90
C GLU A 454 -22.20 1.87 14.38
N GLU A 455 -21.28 1.17 15.07
CA GLU A 455 -21.45 0.70 16.45
C GLU A 455 -20.87 1.66 17.51
N LYS A 456 -20.11 2.69 17.10
CA LYS A 456 -19.51 3.74 17.95
C LYS A 456 -18.56 3.24 19.05
N ILE A 457 -17.95 2.07 18.84
CA ILE A 457 -16.89 1.53 19.70
C ILE A 457 -15.67 2.47 19.63
N PRO A 458 -15.02 2.82 20.76
CA PRO A 458 -13.91 3.77 20.81
C PRO A 458 -12.58 3.17 20.31
N VAL A 459 -12.56 2.67 19.07
CA VAL A 459 -11.33 2.27 18.40
C VAL A 459 -10.63 3.52 17.87
N ILE A 460 -9.44 3.83 18.38
CA ILE A 460 -8.71 5.06 18.04
C ILE A 460 -7.78 4.94 16.84
N GLY A 461 -7.47 3.71 16.41
CA GLY A 461 -6.61 3.49 15.26
C GLY A 461 -6.46 2.04 14.84
N TYR A 462 -5.94 1.89 13.62
CA TYR A 462 -5.62 0.62 12.97
C TYR A 462 -4.16 0.64 12.46
N ILE A 463 -3.39 -0.35 12.89
CA ILE A 463 -1.98 -0.52 12.57
C ILE A 463 -1.84 -1.80 11.73
N ALA A 464 -1.43 -1.63 10.47
CA ALA A 464 -1.27 -2.72 9.51
C ALA A 464 -0.01 -3.55 9.79
N TRP A 465 -0.13 -4.87 9.83
CA TRP A 465 1.02 -5.78 9.80
C TRP A 465 1.27 -6.26 8.35
N SER A 466 2.42 -6.02 7.74
CA SER A 466 3.57 -5.20 8.19
C SER A 466 3.87 -4.08 7.18
N PHE A 467 4.75 -3.15 7.53
CA PHE A 467 5.15 -2.10 6.61
C PHE A 467 5.96 -2.69 5.44
N LEU A 468 7.00 -3.44 5.81
CA LEU A 468 7.93 -4.16 4.94
C LEU A 468 7.77 -5.67 5.09
N ASP A 469 8.04 -6.42 4.02
CA ASP A 469 8.28 -7.85 4.14
C ASP A 469 9.55 -8.06 4.98
N ASN A 470 9.45 -8.87 6.04
CA ASN A 470 10.46 -8.97 7.09
C ASN A 470 10.95 -10.42 7.30
N TYR A 471 11.72 -10.66 8.35
CA TYR A 471 12.04 -12.02 8.83
C TYR A 471 10.91 -12.57 9.71
N GLU A 472 10.21 -13.60 9.24
CA GLU A 472 9.12 -14.24 9.97
C GLU A 472 9.64 -15.47 10.74
N TRP A 473 10.12 -15.22 11.96
CA TRP A 473 10.38 -16.19 13.04
C TRP A 473 11.11 -17.50 12.68
N GLY A 474 12.04 -17.41 11.72
CA GLY A 474 12.81 -18.55 11.19
C GLY A 474 12.89 -18.58 9.66
N SER A 475 12.04 -17.82 8.98
CA SER A 475 11.85 -17.89 7.53
C SER A 475 11.80 -16.51 6.87
N TYR A 476 12.31 -16.45 5.63
CA TYR A 476 12.01 -15.36 4.68
C TYR A 476 11.10 -15.90 3.56
N GLY A 477 10.16 -16.78 3.91
CA GLY A 477 9.15 -17.36 3.01
C GLY A 477 7.81 -16.61 3.08
N PRO A 478 7.23 -16.41 4.28
CA PRO A 478 6.10 -15.50 4.49
C PRO A 478 6.37 -14.08 4.00
N ARG A 479 5.30 -13.40 3.58
CA ARG A 479 5.31 -12.02 3.07
C ARG A 479 4.10 -11.23 3.59
N PHE A 480 4.29 -10.52 4.71
CA PHE A 480 3.26 -9.69 5.36
C PHE A 480 3.28 -8.22 4.93
N GLY A 481 4.37 -7.75 4.33
CA GLY A 481 4.62 -6.34 4.06
C GLY A 481 3.67 -5.75 3.04
N MET A 482 3.25 -4.50 3.23
CA MET A 482 2.64 -3.68 2.17
C MET A 482 3.68 -3.25 1.12
N TYR A 483 4.95 -3.16 1.51
CA TYR A 483 6.09 -3.06 0.61
C TYR A 483 6.79 -4.42 0.49
N TYR A 484 6.97 -4.88 -0.74
CA TYR A 484 7.80 -6.04 -1.05
C TYR A 484 9.27 -5.72 -0.81
N VAL A 485 10.02 -6.65 -0.23
CA VAL A 485 11.47 -6.55 -0.02
C VAL A 485 12.18 -7.62 -0.85
N ASN A 486 13.14 -7.20 -1.66
CA ASN A 486 13.96 -8.09 -2.52
C ASN A 486 15.00 -8.89 -1.71
N PHE A 487 14.53 -9.89 -0.97
CA PHE A 487 15.38 -10.84 -0.25
C PHE A 487 16.17 -11.75 -1.20
N THR A 488 17.49 -11.82 -1.00
CA THR A 488 18.36 -12.70 -1.77
C THR A 488 18.53 -14.06 -1.06
N GLU A 489 19.13 -15.04 -1.75
CA GLU A 489 19.58 -16.28 -1.09
C GLU A 489 20.52 -15.98 0.09
N GLN A 490 21.34 -14.94 -0.06
CA GLN A 490 22.37 -14.53 0.89
C GLN A 490 21.78 -13.85 2.14
N THR A 491 20.65 -13.13 2.06
CA THR A 491 20.07 -12.41 3.22
C THR A 491 19.84 -13.29 4.45
N GLY A 492 19.50 -14.57 4.25
CA GLY A 492 19.30 -15.51 5.35
C GLY A 492 20.52 -16.32 5.78
N SER A 493 21.71 -16.03 5.24
CA SER A 493 22.96 -16.71 5.60
C SER A 493 23.54 -16.16 6.91
N PRO A 494 24.04 -17.00 7.82
CA PRO A 494 24.74 -16.54 9.03
C PRO A 494 25.97 -15.66 8.75
N ASP A 495 26.59 -15.83 7.56
CA ASP A 495 27.81 -15.12 7.15
C ASP A 495 27.53 -13.86 6.31
N PHE A 496 26.27 -13.56 6.00
CA PHE A 496 25.89 -12.34 5.28
C PHE A 496 25.78 -11.16 6.26
N TYR A 497 26.22 -10.00 5.80
CA TYR A 497 26.38 -8.82 6.64
C TYR A 497 26.28 -7.51 5.86
N GLU A 498 26.91 -7.44 4.68
CA GLU A 498 26.90 -6.26 3.80
C GLU A 498 25.97 -6.49 2.59
N PRO A 499 24.71 -6.02 2.62
CA PRO A 499 23.83 -6.08 1.45
C PRO A 499 24.27 -5.11 0.36
N LYS A 500 24.10 -5.49 -0.91
CA LYS A 500 24.35 -4.57 -2.04
C LYS A 500 23.24 -3.52 -2.13
N PRO A 501 23.47 -2.35 -2.78
CA PRO A 501 22.42 -1.35 -2.99
C PRO A 501 21.16 -1.86 -3.72
N THR A 502 21.28 -2.93 -4.52
CA THR A 502 20.17 -3.62 -5.21
C THR A 502 19.40 -4.61 -4.33
N ASP A 503 20.01 -5.03 -3.23
CA ASP A 503 19.46 -6.05 -2.34
C ASP A 503 18.50 -5.37 -1.37
N LEU A 504 17.47 -6.12 -0.93
CA LEU A 504 16.44 -5.63 -0.03
C LEU A 504 15.65 -4.42 -0.59
N ALA A 505 15.66 -4.20 -1.91
CA ALA A 505 14.92 -3.13 -2.58
C ALA A 505 13.43 -3.18 -2.21
N ARG A 506 12.89 -2.01 -1.81
CA ARG A 506 11.51 -1.84 -1.32
C ARG A 506 10.57 -1.47 -2.47
N ILE A 507 9.52 -2.27 -2.72
CA ILE A 507 8.61 -2.11 -3.88
C ILE A 507 7.14 -2.04 -3.40
N PRO A 508 6.40 -0.94 -3.65
CA PRO A 508 5.02 -0.78 -3.17
C PRO A 508 4.02 -1.71 -3.88
N ARG A 509 3.45 -2.65 -3.13
CA ARG A 509 2.39 -3.56 -3.59
C ARG A 509 1.06 -2.82 -3.79
N PRO A 510 0.02 -3.44 -4.42
CA PRO A 510 -1.30 -2.82 -4.56
C PRO A 510 -1.95 -2.41 -3.22
N SER A 511 -1.63 -3.13 -2.14
CA SER A 511 -2.01 -2.84 -0.75
C SER A 511 -1.46 -1.49 -0.25
N ALA A 512 -0.15 -1.24 -0.35
CA ALA A 512 0.49 0.02 0.06
C ALA A 512 -0.18 1.24 -0.59
N LYS A 513 -0.45 1.15 -1.90
CA LYS A 513 -1.06 2.24 -2.68
C LYS A 513 -2.49 2.53 -2.23
N TRP A 514 -3.27 1.49 -1.92
CA TRP A 514 -4.61 1.63 -1.35
C TRP A 514 -4.58 2.14 0.10
N PHE A 515 -3.67 1.62 0.93
CA PHE A 515 -3.56 1.98 2.34
C PHE A 515 -3.11 3.43 2.51
N ASN A 516 -2.15 3.92 1.72
CA ASN A 516 -1.79 5.34 1.67
C ASN A 516 -3.03 6.21 1.39
N LYS A 517 -3.82 5.87 0.36
CA LYS A 517 -5.07 6.57 0.04
C LYS A 517 -6.07 6.55 1.21
N VAL A 518 -6.20 5.45 1.94
CA VAL A 518 -7.11 5.36 3.10
C VAL A 518 -6.57 6.15 4.30
N ALA A 519 -5.28 6.07 4.59
CA ALA A 519 -4.62 6.76 5.69
C ALA A 519 -4.68 8.29 5.56
N THR A 520 -4.50 8.79 4.33
CA THR A 520 -4.54 10.23 3.98
C THR A 520 -5.97 10.77 3.88
N THR A 521 -6.87 10.10 3.15
CA THR A 521 -8.25 10.58 2.98
C THR A 521 -9.17 10.27 4.16
N LYS A 522 -8.77 9.37 5.06
CA LYS A 522 -9.61 8.73 6.10
C LYS A 522 -10.86 8.00 5.56
N CYS A 523 -10.98 7.84 4.24
CA CYS A 523 -12.16 7.26 3.59
C CYS A 523 -11.83 5.97 2.85
N LEU A 524 -12.81 5.05 2.78
CA LEU A 524 -12.72 3.82 1.99
C LEU A 524 -13.02 4.09 0.51
N ASP A 525 -14.09 4.83 0.23
CA ASP A 525 -14.62 5.05 -1.12
C ASP A 525 -13.76 5.97 -1.99
N GLY A 526 -13.94 5.93 -3.32
CA GLY A 526 -13.13 6.71 -4.26
C GLY A 526 -11.82 6.04 -4.71
N TRP A 527 -11.57 4.79 -4.32
CA TRP A 527 -10.55 3.97 -4.97
C TRP A 527 -11.07 3.45 -6.31
N SER A 528 -10.84 4.20 -7.39
CA SER A 528 -10.79 3.61 -8.72
C SER A 528 -9.62 2.64 -8.76
N GLU A 529 -9.88 1.36 -9.01
CA GLU A 529 -8.81 0.37 -9.12
C GLU A 529 -7.87 0.71 -10.28
N VAL A 530 -6.56 0.53 -10.05
CA VAL A 530 -5.54 0.59 -11.12
C VAL A 530 -5.55 -0.72 -11.93
N SER A 531 -6.74 -1.23 -12.24
CA SER A 531 -6.97 -2.53 -12.90
C SER A 531 -7.04 -2.45 -14.43
N ASN A 532 -6.55 -1.36 -15.03
CA ASN A 532 -6.41 -1.21 -16.49
C ASN A 532 -5.03 -1.63 -17.06
N ILE A 533 -4.05 -2.00 -16.23
CA ILE A 533 -2.72 -2.45 -16.71
C ILE A 533 -2.67 -3.98 -16.86
N LYS A 534 -3.17 -4.77 -15.89
CA LYS A 534 -3.21 -6.24 -16.03
C LYS A 534 -4.33 -6.75 -16.95
N ALA A 535 -5.43 -6.00 -17.12
CA ALA A 535 -6.55 -6.38 -17.99
C ALA A 535 -6.25 -6.37 -19.50
N HIS A 536 -5.03 -5.98 -19.91
CA HIS A 536 -4.51 -6.16 -21.28
C HIS A 536 -3.27 -7.07 -21.36
N ALA A 537 -2.78 -7.58 -20.23
CA ALA A 537 -1.63 -8.50 -20.17
C ALA A 537 -2.03 -9.99 -20.30
N THR A 538 -3.30 -10.34 -20.02
CA THR A 538 -3.79 -11.73 -20.03
C THR A 538 -4.66 -12.08 -21.23
N SER A 539 -4.36 -11.51 -22.41
CA SER A 539 -4.96 -11.94 -23.70
C SER A 539 -3.94 -12.11 -24.84
N SER A 540 -2.74 -12.57 -24.53
CA SER A 540 -1.67 -12.84 -25.52
C SER A 540 -1.05 -14.24 -25.41
N HIS A 541 -1.88 -15.27 -25.25
CA HIS A 541 -1.46 -16.62 -25.65
C HIS A 541 -1.39 -16.68 -27.19
N GLU A 542 -0.26 -17.13 -27.75
CA GLU A 542 -0.09 -17.31 -29.19
C GLU A 542 -1.03 -18.41 -29.75
N SER A 543 -2.23 -18.01 -30.19
CA SER A 543 -2.89 -18.74 -31.27
C SER A 543 -2.12 -18.47 -32.56
N LYS A 544 -1.49 -19.51 -33.14
CA LYS A 544 -0.78 -19.40 -34.42
C LYS A 544 -1.74 -19.28 -35.61
N THR A 545 -2.44 -18.14 -35.71
CA THR A 545 -3.40 -17.82 -36.78
C THR A 545 -2.86 -16.81 -37.80
N SER A 546 -1.84 -17.27 -38.54
CA SER A 546 -1.46 -16.87 -39.91
C SER A 546 -1.62 -15.40 -40.35
N ILE A 547 -0.47 -14.72 -40.47
CA ILE A 547 -0.30 -13.38 -41.07
C ILE A 547 -0.87 -13.25 -42.51
N PHE A 548 -1.11 -14.36 -43.21
CA PHE A 548 -1.75 -14.34 -44.54
C PHE A 548 -3.16 -13.73 -44.57
N GLY A 549 -3.92 -13.79 -43.47
CA GLY A 549 -5.33 -13.39 -43.45
C GLY A 549 -5.56 -11.89 -43.73
N ILE A 550 -4.78 -11.03 -43.07
CA ILE A 550 -4.99 -9.57 -43.12
C ILE A 550 -4.54 -8.99 -44.47
N VAL A 551 -3.43 -9.47 -45.02
CA VAL A 551 -2.93 -9.06 -46.34
C VAL A 551 -3.94 -9.43 -47.44
N PHE A 552 -4.52 -10.64 -47.39
CA PHE A 552 -5.57 -11.03 -48.34
C PHE A 552 -6.84 -10.18 -48.19
N GLY A 553 -7.22 -9.77 -46.98
CA GLY A 553 -8.36 -8.90 -46.73
C GLY A 553 -8.25 -7.56 -47.46
N PHE A 554 -7.12 -6.85 -47.27
CA PHE A 554 -6.89 -5.56 -47.92
C PHE A 554 -6.72 -5.67 -49.45
N VAL A 555 -6.01 -6.70 -49.94
CA VAL A 555 -5.87 -6.92 -51.40
C VAL A 555 -7.21 -7.27 -52.04
N ALA A 556 -8.07 -8.06 -51.40
CA ALA A 556 -9.41 -8.37 -51.90
C ALA A 556 -10.31 -7.12 -51.91
N LEU A 557 -10.28 -6.30 -50.86
CA LEU A 557 -11.07 -5.07 -50.79
C LEU A 557 -10.64 -4.06 -51.88
N ALA A 558 -9.33 -3.87 -52.07
CA ALA A 558 -8.78 -3.04 -53.15
C ALA A 558 -9.15 -3.57 -54.54
N ALA A 559 -9.07 -4.89 -54.76
CA ALA A 559 -9.47 -5.51 -56.02
C ALA A 559 -10.97 -5.35 -56.33
N VAL A 560 -11.85 -5.38 -55.31
CA VAL A 560 -13.28 -5.10 -55.47
C VAL A 560 -13.52 -3.63 -55.81
N VAL A 561 -12.87 -2.69 -55.11
CA VAL A 561 -13.01 -1.24 -55.39
C VAL A 561 -12.51 -0.89 -56.79
N ILE A 562 -11.34 -1.41 -57.20
CA ILE A 562 -10.79 -1.24 -58.55
C ILE A 562 -11.69 -1.93 -59.58
N GLY A 563 -12.21 -3.13 -59.29
CA GLY A 563 -13.12 -3.85 -60.17
C GLY A 563 -14.43 -3.07 -60.42
N VAL A 564 -15.03 -2.49 -59.38
CA VAL A 564 -16.21 -1.63 -59.51
C VAL A 564 -15.88 -0.35 -60.29
N ALA A 565 -14.76 0.31 -60.02
CA ALA A 565 -14.34 1.50 -60.76
C ALA A 565 -14.11 1.20 -62.26
N VAL A 566 -13.46 0.08 -62.58
CA VAL A 566 -13.24 -0.38 -63.97
C VAL A 566 -14.58 -0.73 -64.63
N VAL A 567 -15.50 -1.41 -63.94
CA VAL A 567 -16.84 -1.72 -64.49
C VAL A 567 -17.64 -0.45 -64.76
N VAL A 568 -17.62 0.54 -63.85
CA VAL A 568 -18.30 1.83 -64.06
C VAL A 568 -17.71 2.58 -65.27
N VAL A 569 -16.38 2.69 -65.37
CA VAL A 569 -15.71 3.36 -66.50
C VAL A 569 -15.92 2.59 -67.82
N TYR A 570 -15.92 1.26 -67.80
CA TYR A 570 -16.15 0.42 -68.97
C TYR A 570 -17.60 0.47 -69.45
N HIS A 571 -18.57 0.51 -68.53
CA HIS A 571 -19.99 0.66 -68.87
C HIS A 571 -20.28 2.06 -69.43
N HIS A 572 -19.72 3.11 -68.82
CA HIS A 572 -19.85 4.49 -69.30
C HIS A 572 -19.21 4.70 -70.69
N ARG A 573 -18.20 3.91 -71.06
CA ARG A 573 -17.57 3.91 -72.39
C ARG A 573 -18.23 3.00 -73.45
N ARG A 574 -19.29 2.24 -73.11
CA ARG A 574 -19.95 1.30 -74.03
C ARG A 574 -21.39 1.64 -74.43
N THR A 575 -21.92 2.79 -74.00
CA THR A 575 -23.13 3.38 -74.59
C THR A 575 -22.80 4.03 -75.94
N GLY A 576 -22.48 3.21 -76.94
CA GLY A 576 -22.16 3.65 -78.31
C GLY A 576 -21.52 2.53 -79.15
N TYR A 577 -22.00 2.37 -80.38
CA TYR A 577 -21.51 1.48 -81.45
C TYR A 577 -21.65 -0.05 -81.26
N GLU A 578 -22.76 -0.56 -81.79
CA GLU A 578 -22.80 -1.79 -82.61
C GLU A 578 -22.32 -1.48 -84.06
N PRO A 579 -22.20 -2.43 -85.03
CA PRO A 579 -22.51 -3.89 -85.00
C PRO A 579 -21.40 -4.82 -85.59
N LEU A 580 -21.78 -6.10 -85.81
CA LEU A 580 -21.29 -7.09 -86.82
C LEU A 580 -20.26 -8.22 -86.48
N PHE A 581 -20.82 -9.44 -86.34
CA PHE A 581 -20.52 -10.68 -87.12
C PHE A 581 -19.36 -11.67 -86.79
N ILE A 582 -19.71 -12.96 -86.98
CA ILE A 582 -18.90 -14.16 -87.36
C ILE A 582 -18.23 -15.06 -86.27
N PHE A 583 -18.58 -16.36 -86.36
CA PHE A 583 -18.01 -17.57 -85.75
C PHE A 583 -16.98 -18.25 -86.71
N PRO A 584 -16.35 -19.41 -86.41
CA PRO A 584 -15.61 -19.87 -85.22
C PRO A 584 -14.17 -20.35 -85.61
N LEU A 585 -13.42 -21.00 -84.69
CA LEU A 585 -12.78 -22.35 -84.85
C LEU A 585 -11.40 -22.57 -84.17
N CYS A 586 -11.34 -23.68 -83.42
CA CYS A 586 -10.28 -24.72 -83.40
C CYS A 586 -8.82 -24.52 -82.91
N ARG A 587 -8.31 -25.70 -82.45
CA ARG A 587 -6.92 -26.18 -82.28
C ARG A 587 -6.13 -25.63 -81.07
N VAL A 588 -5.52 -26.43 -80.18
CA VAL A 588 -4.85 -27.76 -80.16
C VAL A 588 -3.31 -27.65 -80.12
N ALA A 589 -2.75 -27.89 -78.93
CA ALA A 589 -1.48 -28.58 -78.64
C ALA A 589 -1.51 -28.87 -77.10
N ARG A 590 -1.26 -30.09 -76.58
CA ARG A 590 -0.04 -30.93 -76.59
C ARG A 590 1.15 -30.30 -75.87
N SER A 591 1.87 -30.99 -74.97
CA SER A 591 1.67 -32.34 -74.40
C SER A 591 2.72 -32.69 -73.31
N GLN A 592 2.58 -33.89 -72.69
CA GLN A 592 3.66 -34.70 -72.05
C GLN A 592 4.12 -34.25 -70.65
N ARG A 593 4.44 -35.14 -69.68
CA ARG A 593 4.37 -36.63 -69.51
C ARG A 593 3.88 -36.89 -68.05
N ARG A 594 3.11 -37.94 -67.72
CA ARG A 594 3.53 -39.32 -67.31
C ARG A 594 4.77 -39.34 -66.39
N ALA A 595 4.83 -40.07 -65.27
CA ALA A 595 3.90 -40.94 -64.53
C ALA A 595 4.46 -41.06 -63.06
N SER A 596 3.92 -41.77 -62.06
CA SER A 596 3.02 -42.94 -62.00
C SER A 596 2.21 -43.01 -60.69
N ARG A 597 1.10 -43.78 -60.72
CA ARG A 597 0.42 -44.43 -59.57
C ARG A 597 1.26 -45.65 -59.06
N PRO A 598 0.91 -46.46 -58.02
CA PRO A 598 -0.41 -46.75 -57.37
C PRO A 598 -0.35 -46.87 -55.81
N PHE A 599 -1.28 -47.42 -55.01
CA PHE A 599 -2.51 -48.25 -55.21
C PHE A 599 -3.64 -47.90 -54.18
N SER A 600 -4.83 -48.49 -54.37
CA SER A 600 -6.05 -48.51 -53.51
C SER A 600 -6.36 -49.99 -53.11
N PRO A 601 -7.54 -50.37 -52.54
CA PRO A 601 -8.69 -49.62 -51.99
C PRO A 601 -8.73 -49.79 -50.44
N ASP A 602 -9.77 -50.00 -49.60
CA ASP A 602 -11.25 -50.26 -49.60
C ASP A 602 -11.84 -49.52 -48.36
N LEU A 603 -13.11 -49.06 -48.23
CA LEU A 603 -14.50 -49.55 -48.45
C LEU A 603 -15.14 -50.32 -47.27
N GLY A 604 -16.38 -49.90 -46.91
CA GLY A 604 -17.16 -50.33 -45.73
C GLY A 604 -17.67 -49.13 -44.91
N ASP A 605 -18.67 -48.35 -45.36
CA ASP A 605 -20.12 -48.64 -45.45
C ASP A 605 -20.92 -48.34 -44.15
N SER A 606 -21.86 -47.39 -44.23
CA SER A 606 -23.14 -47.36 -43.49
C SER A 606 -23.97 -46.12 -43.82
N SER A 607 -25.31 -46.27 -43.85
CA SER A 607 -26.30 -45.20 -44.07
C SER A 607 -27.68 -45.69 -43.56
N THR A 608 -28.78 -44.94 -43.44
CA THR A 608 -29.19 -43.55 -43.77
C THR A 608 -30.15 -43.11 -42.64
N GLY A 609 -30.30 -41.86 -42.19
CA GLY A 609 -29.86 -40.55 -42.70
C GLY A 609 -31.08 -39.63 -42.92
N MET A 610 -31.01 -38.35 -42.54
CA MET A 610 -32.11 -37.38 -42.79
C MET A 610 -31.66 -35.90 -42.70
N ARG A 611 -31.16 -35.31 -43.81
CA ARG A 611 -31.03 -33.84 -44.02
C ARG A 611 -31.05 -33.49 -45.53
N ILE A 612 -32.17 -32.95 -46.01
CA ILE A 612 -32.48 -32.51 -47.40
C ILE A 612 -33.56 -31.41 -47.24
N LEU A 613 -33.61 -30.24 -47.91
CA LEU A 613 -32.79 -29.52 -48.91
C LEU A 613 -32.45 -28.11 -48.30
N GLY A 614 -32.06 -27.00 -48.97
CA GLY A 614 -31.75 -26.68 -50.37
C GLY A 614 -31.39 -25.18 -50.53
N LYS A 615 -30.74 -24.77 -51.64
CA LYS A 615 -30.27 -23.39 -51.89
C LYS A 615 -31.02 -22.67 -53.03
N VAL A 616 -31.37 -21.40 -52.77
CA VAL A 616 -31.27 -20.16 -53.59
C VAL A 616 -31.27 -20.24 -55.15
N HIS A 617 -32.01 -19.29 -55.76
CA HIS A 617 -32.17 -18.89 -57.18
C HIS A 617 -33.46 -19.39 -57.87
N CYS A 618 -34.11 -18.67 -58.82
CA CYS A 618 -33.74 -17.41 -59.48
C CYS A 618 -34.94 -16.49 -59.87
N LEU A 619 -34.59 -15.32 -60.42
CA LEU A 619 -35.40 -14.21 -60.99
C LEU A 619 -36.65 -14.55 -61.82
N ILE A 620 -37.62 -13.63 -61.82
CA ILE A 620 -38.43 -13.23 -62.99
C ILE A 620 -38.50 -11.68 -63.07
N GLN A 621 -38.69 -11.18 -64.30
CA GLN A 621 -39.00 -9.82 -64.79
C GLN A 621 -40.00 -9.01 -63.91
N GLN A 622 -40.09 -7.67 -63.93
CA GLN A 622 -39.46 -6.58 -64.72
C GLN A 622 -39.56 -5.25 -63.91
N LEU A 623 -39.43 -3.97 -64.35
CA LEU A 623 -39.31 -3.26 -65.65
C LEU A 623 -38.60 -1.89 -65.43
N LYS A 624 -38.48 -1.05 -66.48
CA LYS A 624 -38.17 0.40 -66.47
C LYS A 624 -38.85 1.05 -67.68
N PHE A 625 -39.49 2.21 -67.53
CA PHE A 625 -39.80 3.18 -68.62
C PHE A 625 -40.01 4.55 -67.94
N MET A 626 -39.22 5.60 -68.24
CA MET A 626 -39.41 6.63 -69.29
C MET A 626 -40.60 7.58 -68.98
N GLN A 627 -40.55 8.91 -69.18
CA GLN A 627 -39.50 9.75 -69.81
C GLN A 627 -39.57 11.23 -69.33
N GLU A 628 -38.40 11.85 -69.21
CA GLU A 628 -37.99 13.18 -69.73
C GLU A 628 -38.92 14.42 -69.79
N HIS A 629 -38.32 15.53 -69.28
CA HIS A 629 -38.31 16.92 -69.80
C HIS A 629 -39.34 18.01 -69.37
N ALA A 630 -38.76 19.21 -69.19
CA ALA A 630 -39.30 20.58 -69.30
C ALA A 630 -40.24 21.19 -68.22
N MET A 631 -39.61 22.01 -67.37
CA MET A 631 -39.96 23.41 -67.03
C MET A 631 -41.26 23.80 -66.27
N ASP A 632 -41.11 24.95 -65.60
CA ASP A 632 -42.06 25.86 -64.94
C ASP A 632 -43.46 25.97 -65.60
N ASP A 633 -44.54 26.26 -64.88
CA ASP A 633 -44.65 27.40 -63.95
C ASP A 633 -45.56 27.18 -62.70
N ALA A 634 -45.55 28.16 -61.80
CA ALA A 634 -45.98 28.07 -60.42
C ALA A 634 -47.50 28.09 -60.20
N SER A 635 -48.15 26.92 -60.23
CA SER A 635 -49.50 26.76 -59.61
C SER A 635 -49.84 25.37 -59.07
N ALA A 636 -48.87 24.46 -58.90
CA ALA A 636 -49.13 23.06 -58.49
C ALA A 636 -48.65 22.64 -57.08
N ILE A 637 -47.85 23.46 -56.37
CA ILE A 637 -47.33 23.14 -55.02
C ILE A 637 -48.14 23.88 -53.94
N LYS A 638 -49.40 23.48 -53.74
CA LYS A 638 -50.23 24.00 -52.64
C LYS A 638 -51.29 23.04 -52.08
N CYS A 639 -51.19 21.73 -52.38
CA CYS A 639 -52.14 20.72 -51.89
C CYS A 639 -51.51 19.33 -51.62
N CYS A 640 -50.17 19.22 -51.53
CA CYS A 640 -49.52 17.93 -51.27
C CYS A 640 -48.17 18.08 -50.53
N GLN A 641 -48.13 18.87 -49.46
CA GLN A 641 -46.92 19.03 -48.62
C GLN A 641 -47.18 18.98 -47.10
N GLU A 642 -48.37 18.52 -46.69
CA GLU A 642 -48.76 18.38 -45.28
C GLU A 642 -48.44 17.01 -44.65
N VAL A 643 -48.01 16.01 -45.44
CA VAL A 643 -47.87 14.61 -44.95
C VAL A 643 -46.42 14.22 -44.58
N THR A 644 -45.39 14.96 -45.03
CA THR A 644 -43.98 14.55 -44.82
C THR A 644 -43.12 15.57 -44.07
N ASN A 645 -43.55 16.84 -43.95
CA ASN A 645 -42.84 17.83 -43.12
C ASN A 645 -43.19 17.75 -41.62
N VAL A 646 -44.19 16.94 -41.24
CA VAL A 646 -44.61 16.74 -39.84
C VAL A 646 -43.59 15.90 -39.04
N PHE A 647 -42.73 15.11 -39.72
CA PHE A 647 -41.79 14.19 -39.07
C PHE A 647 -40.36 14.73 -38.88
N ILE A 648 -39.96 15.82 -39.56
CA ILE A 648 -38.61 16.43 -39.43
C ILE A 648 -38.71 17.88 -38.89
N ALA A 649 -39.72 18.16 -38.08
CA ALA A 649 -39.91 19.41 -37.36
C ALA A 649 -40.23 19.25 -35.86
N LYS A 650 -40.21 18.01 -35.33
CA LYS A 650 -40.60 17.67 -33.95
C LYS A 650 -39.49 17.01 -33.10
N MET A 651 -38.25 17.00 -33.57
CA MET A 651 -37.10 16.39 -32.86
C MET A 651 -35.93 17.36 -32.60
N LYS A 652 -36.16 18.66 -32.79
CA LYS A 652 -35.34 19.76 -32.27
C LYS A 652 -36.32 20.82 -31.75
N TRP A 653 -35.96 21.55 -30.68
CA TRP A 653 -36.81 22.53 -29.95
C TRP A 653 -37.89 21.97 -29.01
N SER A 654 -37.57 20.91 -28.25
CA SER A 654 -38.34 20.48 -27.06
C SER A 654 -37.44 20.12 -25.87
N TYR A 655 -36.42 20.95 -25.57
CA TYR A 655 -35.57 20.77 -24.37
C TYR A 655 -35.08 22.08 -23.72
N LEU A 656 -35.72 23.22 -24.03
CA LEU A 656 -35.64 24.47 -23.28
C LEU A 656 -37.06 25.04 -23.14
N GLY A 657 -37.53 25.30 -21.92
CA GLY A 657 -38.83 25.96 -21.69
C GLY A 657 -39.64 25.51 -20.46
N PHE A 658 -39.28 24.40 -19.80
CA PHE A 658 -39.89 23.91 -18.55
C PHE A 658 -38.78 23.17 -17.78
N VAL A 659 -38.51 23.38 -16.49
CA VAL A 659 -39.26 24.09 -15.43
C VAL A 659 -38.46 25.28 -14.88
N GLY A 660 -39.14 26.38 -14.54
CA GLY A 660 -38.53 27.54 -13.90
C GLY A 660 -39.50 28.43 -13.13
N SER A 661 -40.34 27.87 -12.25
CA SER A 661 -41.31 28.62 -11.41
C SER A 661 -41.70 27.94 -10.08
N MET A 662 -40.71 27.51 -9.29
CA MET A 662 -40.79 27.48 -7.81
C MET A 662 -39.35 27.71 -7.31
N ALA A 663 -38.93 28.67 -6.49
CA ALA A 663 -39.52 29.63 -5.55
C ALA A 663 -38.70 29.55 -4.24
N ALA A 664 -37.74 30.46 -4.09
CA ALA A 664 -37.20 31.03 -2.85
C ALA A 664 -36.81 30.12 -1.64
N ALA A 665 -35.50 29.85 -1.50
CA ALA A 665 -34.75 29.88 -0.24
C ALA A 665 -33.24 30.05 -0.56
N MET A 666 -32.68 31.27 -0.53
CA MET A 666 -31.90 31.88 0.57
C MET A 666 -30.36 31.66 0.50
N LEU A 667 -29.60 32.54 1.16
CA LEU A 667 -28.17 32.92 0.99
C LEU A 667 -27.64 33.43 2.38
N PRO A 668 -26.35 33.79 2.63
CA PRO A 668 -25.02 33.41 2.08
C PRO A 668 -23.89 33.24 3.17
N THR A 669 -22.59 33.37 2.79
CA THR A 669 -21.40 33.90 3.54
C THR A 669 -20.61 33.12 4.64
N SER A 670 -19.40 32.65 4.25
CA SER A 670 -18.03 32.70 4.87
C SER A 670 -17.71 33.11 6.33
N SER A 671 -16.76 32.40 7.00
CA SER A 671 -15.54 32.94 7.72
C SER A 671 -14.63 31.85 8.37
N LEU A 672 -13.41 32.19 8.82
CA LEU A 672 -12.32 31.28 9.33
C LEU A 672 -12.05 31.35 10.87
N VAL A 673 -11.27 30.39 11.40
CA VAL A 673 -10.40 30.46 12.61
C VAL A 673 -9.08 29.68 12.34
N ALA A 674 -7.96 29.96 13.04
CA ALA A 674 -6.60 29.45 12.74
C ALA A 674 -5.74 29.04 13.98
N ALA A 675 -4.54 28.49 13.76
CA ALA A 675 -3.57 28.00 14.78
C ALA A 675 -2.08 28.22 14.36
N SER A 676 -1.12 27.97 15.25
CA SER A 676 0.33 28.31 15.08
C SER A 676 1.26 27.53 16.04
N GLU A 677 2.54 27.25 15.79
CA GLU A 677 3.34 27.09 14.54
C GLU A 677 4.59 26.20 14.88
N PRO A 678 5.25 25.53 13.89
CA PRO A 678 6.26 24.48 14.16
C PRO A 678 7.73 24.97 14.25
N ARG A 679 8.65 24.05 14.61
CA ARG A 679 10.10 24.23 14.42
C ARG A 679 10.50 23.65 13.06
N CYS A 680 11.25 24.39 12.24
CA CYS A 680 11.67 23.97 10.91
C CYS A 680 13.15 24.29 10.68
N PHE A 681 13.75 23.67 9.65
CA PHE A 681 14.94 24.24 8.99
C PHE A 681 14.64 25.66 8.46
N PRO A 682 15.66 26.48 8.16
CA PRO A 682 15.50 27.65 7.32
C PRO A 682 14.74 27.27 6.04
N ARG A 683 13.75 28.08 5.61
CA ARG A 683 12.84 27.74 4.49
C ARG A 683 13.56 27.65 3.13
N ASP A 684 14.80 28.11 3.10
CA ASP A 684 15.78 28.17 2.01
C ASP A 684 16.87 27.09 2.11
N PHE A 685 16.85 26.21 3.13
CA PHE A 685 17.71 25.04 3.18
C PHE A 685 17.28 24.02 2.11
N MET A 686 18.23 23.51 1.33
CA MET A 686 17.98 22.61 0.20
C MET A 686 18.48 21.18 0.47
N PHE A 687 17.58 20.20 0.40
CA PHE A 687 17.90 18.77 0.27
C PHE A 687 17.94 18.36 -1.20
N GLY A 688 18.89 17.49 -1.58
CA GLY A 688 19.09 17.11 -2.97
C GLY A 688 19.95 15.86 -3.18
N THR A 689 20.10 15.47 -4.44
CA THR A 689 20.90 14.31 -4.88
C THR A 689 21.96 14.72 -5.92
N ALA A 690 22.78 13.78 -6.39
CA ALA A 690 23.83 14.06 -7.38
C ALA A 690 24.04 12.96 -8.43
N THR A 691 24.43 13.35 -9.65
CA THR A 691 24.77 12.47 -10.79
C THR A 691 26.03 12.96 -11.53
N ALA A 692 26.58 12.14 -12.42
CA ALA A 692 27.75 12.48 -13.24
C ALA A 692 27.62 11.93 -14.67
N ALA A 693 27.94 12.76 -15.66
CA ALA A 693 27.52 12.62 -17.06
C ALA A 693 27.81 11.24 -17.66
N TYR A 694 29.08 10.85 -17.78
CA TYR A 694 29.48 9.56 -18.37
C TYR A 694 28.92 8.34 -17.62
N GLN A 695 28.45 8.48 -16.37
CA GLN A 695 27.88 7.38 -15.60
C GLN A 695 26.37 7.18 -15.85
N VAL A 696 25.64 8.19 -16.31
CA VAL A 696 24.16 8.18 -16.39
C VAL A 696 23.61 8.56 -17.77
N GLU A 697 24.23 9.50 -18.49
CA GLU A 697 23.62 10.08 -19.70
C GLU A 697 23.41 9.03 -20.80
N GLY A 698 24.39 8.16 -21.05
CA GLY A 698 24.35 7.26 -22.19
C GLY A 698 24.62 8.02 -23.49
N ALA A 699 23.78 7.78 -24.52
CA ALA A 699 23.72 8.57 -25.76
C ALA A 699 25.09 8.86 -26.42
N TYR A 700 26.06 7.94 -26.29
CA TYR A 700 27.50 8.24 -26.42
C TYR A 700 27.95 8.82 -27.78
N ASN A 701 27.15 8.63 -28.82
CA ASN A 701 27.39 9.07 -30.20
C ASN A 701 26.23 9.92 -30.78
N GLU A 702 25.38 10.48 -29.93
CA GLU A 702 24.23 11.31 -30.28
C GLU A 702 24.47 12.78 -29.95
N GLY A 703 23.57 13.68 -30.38
CA GLY A 703 23.62 15.11 -30.01
C GLY A 703 24.94 15.83 -30.33
N GLY A 704 25.68 15.39 -31.34
CA GLY A 704 27.02 15.91 -31.68
C GLY A 704 28.16 15.51 -30.72
N ARG A 705 27.91 14.65 -29.72
CA ARG A 705 28.90 14.25 -28.70
C ARG A 705 30.14 13.61 -29.33
N THR A 706 31.31 14.04 -28.85
CA THR A 706 32.62 13.49 -29.21
C THR A 706 33.10 12.46 -28.17
N PRO A 707 34.02 11.54 -28.53
CA PRO A 707 34.59 10.58 -27.58
C PRO A 707 35.31 11.25 -26.40
N SER A 708 35.19 10.65 -25.22
CA SER A 708 35.98 10.99 -24.05
C SER A 708 37.08 9.97 -23.75
N ILE A 709 38.00 10.32 -22.85
CA ILE A 709 39.03 9.40 -22.36
C ILE A 709 38.43 8.12 -21.76
N TRP A 710 37.18 8.15 -21.26
CA TRP A 710 36.48 6.96 -20.79
C TRP A 710 35.95 6.10 -21.93
N ASP A 711 35.50 6.71 -23.03
CA ASP A 711 35.10 6.00 -24.24
C ASP A 711 36.26 5.22 -24.84
N GLU A 712 37.47 5.78 -24.87
CA GLU A 712 38.66 5.08 -25.34
C GLU A 712 39.08 4.00 -24.33
N PHE A 713 39.19 4.35 -23.05
CA PHE A 713 39.61 3.42 -22.00
C PHE A 713 38.73 2.16 -21.91
N CYS A 714 37.40 2.29 -21.96
CA CYS A 714 36.50 1.13 -21.91
C CYS A 714 36.59 0.23 -23.15
N ARG A 715 37.06 0.76 -24.29
CA ARG A 715 37.26 0.03 -25.55
C ARG A 715 38.67 -0.61 -25.63
N GLU A 716 39.65 -0.04 -24.93
CA GLU A 716 41.01 -0.58 -24.81
C GLU A 716 41.15 -1.68 -23.74
N GLN A 717 40.36 -1.64 -22.65
CA GLN A 717 40.44 -2.61 -21.56
C GLN A 717 39.61 -3.89 -21.83
N PRO A 718 40.23 -5.08 -21.97
CA PRO A 718 39.49 -6.32 -22.27
C PRO A 718 38.52 -6.70 -21.15
N GLY A 719 37.24 -6.79 -21.47
CA GLY A 719 36.18 -7.16 -20.54
C GLY A 719 35.56 -5.98 -19.76
N MET A 720 36.02 -4.75 -19.98
CA MET A 720 35.33 -3.56 -19.50
C MET A 720 34.08 -3.27 -20.35
N LEU A 721 33.01 -2.81 -19.71
CA LEU A 721 31.79 -2.37 -20.40
C LEU A 721 31.82 -0.84 -20.55
N CYS A 722 31.48 -0.35 -21.74
CA CYS A 722 31.33 1.08 -21.99
C CYS A 722 29.95 1.58 -21.57
N ALA A 723 29.87 2.83 -21.08
CA ALA A 723 28.62 3.47 -20.68
C ALA A 723 27.80 3.99 -21.88
N ASN A 724 27.77 3.23 -22.99
CA ASN A 724 27.15 3.65 -24.24
C ASN A 724 25.64 3.95 -24.12
N VAL A 725 24.98 3.32 -23.13
CA VAL A 725 23.55 3.47 -22.81
C VAL A 725 23.34 3.93 -21.35
N ALA A 726 24.23 3.57 -20.43
CA ALA A 726 24.13 3.89 -19.00
C ALA A 726 22.74 3.49 -18.42
N ASP A 727 22.11 4.34 -17.61
CA ASP A 727 20.68 4.24 -17.22
C ASP A 727 19.76 5.12 -18.10
N ASP A 728 20.31 5.61 -19.22
CA ASP A 728 19.65 6.35 -20.31
C ASP A 728 19.10 7.73 -19.87
N PHE A 729 19.74 8.37 -18.89
CA PHE A 729 19.33 9.67 -18.33
C PHE A 729 19.23 10.78 -19.39
N TYR A 730 20.02 10.74 -20.49
CA TYR A 730 19.91 11.71 -21.58
C TYR A 730 18.51 11.75 -22.21
N HIS A 731 17.84 10.59 -22.30
CA HIS A 731 16.46 10.48 -22.75
C HIS A 731 15.44 10.48 -21.60
N ARG A 732 15.83 9.97 -20.43
CA ARG A 732 14.91 9.65 -19.32
C ARG A 732 14.86 10.66 -18.18
N TYR A 733 15.71 11.69 -18.17
CA TYR A 733 15.69 12.74 -17.14
C TYR A 733 14.31 13.34 -16.83
N PRO A 734 13.31 13.45 -17.75
CA PRO A 734 12.00 13.96 -17.37
C PRO A 734 11.27 13.07 -16.36
N ASP A 735 11.46 11.75 -16.42
CA ASP A 735 10.90 10.79 -15.46
C ASP A 735 11.75 10.71 -14.20
N ASP A 736 13.09 10.74 -14.32
CA ASP A 736 13.98 10.70 -13.16
C ASP A 736 13.84 12.00 -12.33
N LEU A 737 13.57 13.15 -12.95
CA LEU A 737 13.17 14.38 -12.25
C LEU A 737 11.76 14.33 -11.65
N ASN A 738 10.83 13.55 -12.22
CA ASN A 738 9.54 13.29 -11.56
C ASN A 738 9.76 12.47 -10.29
N LEU A 739 10.62 11.44 -10.32
CA LEU A 739 10.99 10.68 -9.13
C LEU A 739 11.67 11.56 -8.07
N MET A 740 12.53 12.49 -8.46
CA MET A 740 13.12 13.46 -7.51
C MET A 740 12.06 14.39 -6.90
N GLN A 741 11.04 14.80 -7.67
CA GLN A 741 9.91 15.60 -7.18
C GLN A 741 8.99 14.79 -6.26
N ASP A 742 8.67 13.54 -6.59
CA ASP A 742 7.88 12.61 -5.76
C ASP A 742 8.58 12.26 -4.45
N VAL A 743 9.92 12.15 -4.46
CA VAL A 743 10.74 12.01 -3.25
C VAL A 743 10.75 13.30 -2.41
N GLY A 744 10.51 14.47 -3.01
CA GLY A 744 10.53 15.77 -2.34
C GLY A 744 11.90 16.45 -2.34
N LEU A 745 12.78 16.18 -3.30
CA LEU A 745 14.09 16.84 -3.42
C LEU A 745 13.95 18.26 -3.98
N GLN A 746 14.68 19.19 -3.36
CA GLN A 746 14.73 20.61 -3.72
C GLN A 746 15.92 20.95 -4.63
N SER A 747 16.90 20.06 -4.81
CA SER A 747 18.04 20.28 -5.71
C SER A 747 18.61 19.00 -6.32
N LEU A 748 19.29 19.15 -7.46
CA LEU A 748 20.10 18.09 -8.10
C LEU A 748 21.44 18.69 -8.54
N ARG A 749 22.53 18.05 -8.11
CA ARG A 749 23.89 18.36 -8.56
C ARG A 749 24.30 17.41 -9.69
N PHE A 750 24.50 17.94 -10.90
CA PHE A 750 24.95 17.14 -12.04
C PHE A 750 26.17 17.79 -12.70
N SER A 751 26.93 17.00 -13.46
CA SER A 751 28.08 17.48 -14.24
C SER A 751 27.74 17.65 -15.71
N ILE A 752 28.35 18.62 -16.38
CA ILE A 752 28.35 18.66 -17.85
C ILE A 752 29.47 17.77 -18.40
N SER A 753 29.16 16.92 -19.39
CA SER A 753 30.16 16.27 -20.23
C SER A 753 30.79 17.30 -21.16
N TRP A 754 32.09 17.52 -21.00
CA TRP A 754 32.83 18.45 -21.87
C TRP A 754 32.87 17.93 -23.32
N SER A 755 32.90 16.61 -23.53
CA SER A 755 32.88 16.02 -24.89
C SER A 755 31.48 16.03 -25.53
N CYS A 756 30.43 16.21 -24.73
CA CYS A 756 29.07 16.51 -25.19
C CYS A 756 28.91 18.01 -25.52
N ALA A 757 29.28 18.91 -24.61
CA ALA A 757 29.08 20.35 -24.78
C ALA A 757 30.02 21.04 -25.78
N MET A 758 31.16 20.42 -26.13
CA MET A 758 32.18 21.01 -27.00
C MET A 758 32.77 19.99 -28.00
N THR A 759 33.25 20.49 -29.13
CA THR A 759 33.90 19.73 -30.21
C THR A 759 35.27 20.34 -30.54
N TRP A 760 36.28 19.51 -30.81
CA TRP A 760 37.62 20.00 -31.19
C TRP A 760 37.66 20.54 -32.62
N ASP A 761 38.32 21.68 -32.81
CA ASP A 761 38.63 22.25 -34.12
C ASP A 761 40.14 22.15 -34.43
N PRO A 762 40.56 21.30 -35.40
CA PRO A 762 41.95 21.14 -35.75
C PRO A 762 42.56 22.32 -36.52
N GLU A 763 41.76 23.25 -37.07
CA GLU A 763 42.29 24.44 -37.77
C GLU A 763 42.79 25.50 -36.78
N THR A 764 42.05 25.74 -35.69
CA THR A 764 42.49 26.66 -34.63
C THR A 764 43.30 25.99 -33.53
N ARG A 765 43.15 24.67 -33.32
CA ARG A 765 43.58 23.92 -32.13
C ARG A 765 42.91 24.40 -30.83
N HIS A 766 41.62 24.73 -30.90
CA HIS A 766 40.77 25.05 -29.74
C HIS A 766 39.47 24.23 -29.76
N MET A 767 38.77 24.19 -28.63
CA MET A 767 37.43 23.61 -28.54
C MET A 767 36.38 24.64 -28.97
N ARG A 768 35.40 24.24 -29.79
CA ARG A 768 34.23 25.04 -30.18
C ARG A 768 32.94 24.52 -29.51
N PRO A 769 31.93 25.37 -29.23
CA PRO A 769 30.62 24.95 -28.74
C PRO A 769 29.94 23.90 -29.65
N ASN A 770 29.32 22.89 -29.05
CA ASN A 770 28.41 21.97 -29.73
C ASN A 770 26.94 22.39 -29.43
N PRO A 771 26.18 22.91 -30.42
CA PRO A 771 24.82 23.39 -30.19
C PRO A 771 23.82 22.34 -29.69
N GLU A 772 23.98 21.08 -30.07
CA GLU A 772 23.04 20.01 -29.70
C GLU A 772 23.24 19.56 -28.24
N GLY A 773 24.50 19.29 -27.85
CA GLY A 773 24.85 19.05 -26.44
C GLY A 773 24.53 20.23 -25.54
N ILE A 774 24.64 21.47 -26.04
CA ILE A 774 24.24 22.67 -25.28
C ILE A 774 22.71 22.75 -25.12
N ALA A 775 21.95 22.43 -26.16
CA ALA A 775 20.49 22.37 -26.07
C ALA A 775 19.99 21.30 -25.08
N PHE A 776 20.67 20.17 -24.95
CA PHE A 776 20.35 19.13 -23.95
C PHE A 776 20.42 19.68 -22.52
N TYR A 777 21.54 20.27 -22.11
CA TYR A 777 21.67 20.80 -20.75
C TYR A 777 20.75 21.99 -20.48
N HIS A 778 20.43 22.81 -21.49
CA HIS A 778 19.36 23.80 -21.35
C HIS A 778 18.01 23.16 -21.05
N ALA A 779 17.63 22.10 -21.77
CA ALA A 779 16.35 21.41 -21.57
C ALA A 779 16.27 20.72 -20.20
N LEU A 780 17.37 20.10 -19.74
CA LEU A 780 17.50 19.54 -18.39
C LEU A 780 17.30 20.63 -17.32
N ILE A 781 18.05 21.74 -17.41
CA ILE A 781 17.98 22.85 -16.45
C ILE A 781 16.59 23.50 -16.44
N ASP A 782 15.97 23.69 -17.61
CA ASP A 782 14.62 24.25 -17.71
C ASP A 782 13.58 23.29 -17.09
N ALA A 783 13.70 21.99 -17.34
CA ALA A 783 12.83 20.97 -16.73
C ALA A 783 12.99 20.83 -15.20
N MET A 784 14.18 21.10 -14.67
CA MET A 784 14.45 21.17 -13.24
C MET A 784 13.83 22.44 -12.61
N ASN A 785 14.10 23.60 -13.20
CA ASN A 785 13.55 24.88 -12.76
C ASN A 785 12.01 24.88 -12.79
N VAL A 786 11.37 24.28 -13.81
CA VAL A 786 9.91 24.10 -13.89
C VAL A 786 9.34 23.23 -12.77
N ARG A 787 10.12 22.30 -12.20
CA ARG A 787 9.73 21.44 -11.06
C ARG A 787 10.06 22.03 -9.69
N GLY A 788 10.75 23.17 -9.64
CA GLY A 788 11.28 23.73 -8.39
C GLY A 788 12.52 23.02 -7.85
N ILE A 789 13.20 22.23 -8.68
CA ILE A 789 14.45 21.54 -8.33
C ILE A 789 15.62 22.44 -8.74
N VAL A 790 16.41 22.91 -7.77
CA VAL A 790 17.55 23.81 -8.01
C VAL A 790 18.72 23.07 -8.68
N PRO A 791 19.19 23.52 -9.85
CA PRO A 791 20.37 22.98 -10.53
C PRO A 791 21.68 23.42 -9.86
N ILE A 792 22.50 22.46 -9.43
CA ILE A 792 23.85 22.71 -8.92
C ILE A 792 24.86 22.16 -9.93
N LEU A 793 25.38 23.05 -10.78
CA LEU A 793 26.22 22.66 -11.92
C LEU A 793 27.66 22.34 -11.49
N THR A 794 28.20 21.22 -11.96
CA THR A 794 29.62 20.87 -11.88
C THR A 794 30.23 20.92 -13.29
N ILE A 795 31.28 21.73 -13.48
CA ILE A 795 31.78 22.04 -14.82
C ILE A 795 32.60 20.87 -15.41
N TYR A 796 33.30 20.09 -14.57
CA TYR A 796 34.09 18.94 -14.99
C TYR A 796 34.03 17.79 -14.00
N HIS A 797 33.84 16.56 -14.49
CA HIS A 797 33.82 15.34 -13.67
C HIS A 797 34.59 14.19 -14.33
N TRP A 798 35.90 14.39 -14.52
CA TRP A 798 36.86 13.40 -15.06
C TRP A 798 36.55 12.90 -16.49
N ASP A 799 35.64 13.57 -17.20
CA ASP A 799 35.22 13.26 -18.57
C ASP A 799 35.92 14.21 -19.57
N LEU A 800 37.22 13.97 -19.82
CA LEU A 800 38.00 14.80 -20.75
C LEU A 800 37.72 14.38 -22.20
N PRO A 801 37.48 15.31 -23.14
CA PRO A 801 37.41 15.00 -24.58
C PRO A 801 38.73 14.39 -25.07
N SER A 802 38.67 13.29 -25.82
CA SER A 802 39.86 12.55 -26.28
C SER A 802 40.82 13.41 -27.11
N ALA A 803 40.30 14.39 -27.85
CA ALA A 803 41.12 15.36 -28.57
C ALA A 803 42.12 16.08 -27.65
N LEU A 804 41.68 16.57 -26.48
CA LEU A 804 42.58 17.24 -25.52
C LEU A 804 43.57 16.26 -24.86
N MET A 805 43.26 14.97 -24.84
CA MET A 805 44.19 13.92 -24.40
C MET A 805 45.25 13.57 -25.46
N HIS A 806 45.05 13.92 -26.73
CA HIS A 806 45.93 13.50 -27.84
C HIS A 806 46.67 14.64 -28.53
N GLU A 807 46.02 15.80 -28.67
CA GLU A 807 46.52 16.97 -29.41
C GLU A 807 47.38 17.93 -28.56
N LEU A 808 47.34 17.78 -27.23
CA LEU A 808 48.17 18.52 -26.27
C LEU A 808 49.45 17.75 -25.95
N THR A 809 50.55 18.48 -25.67
CA THR A 809 51.85 17.88 -25.34
C THR A 809 52.51 18.62 -24.16
N PRO A 810 52.75 17.95 -23.00
CA PRO A 810 52.40 16.55 -22.66
C PRO A 810 50.88 16.26 -22.69
N LYS A 811 50.48 14.98 -22.74
CA LYS A 811 49.07 14.61 -22.97
C LYS A 811 48.11 15.08 -21.85
N GLY A 812 46.95 15.63 -22.25
CA GLY A 812 45.85 15.96 -21.35
C GLY A 812 46.26 16.89 -20.20
N TRP A 813 45.88 16.54 -18.97
CA TRP A 813 46.18 17.29 -17.74
C TRP A 813 47.69 17.44 -17.40
N LEU A 814 48.59 16.87 -18.22
CA LEU A 814 50.03 17.09 -18.12
C LEU A 814 50.53 18.26 -19.01
N SER A 815 49.72 18.80 -19.93
CA SER A 815 50.03 20.06 -20.62
C SER A 815 49.58 21.26 -19.76
N PRO A 816 50.39 22.32 -19.63
CA PRO A 816 49.91 23.62 -19.15
C PRO A 816 48.81 24.22 -20.04
N GLU A 817 48.78 23.90 -21.34
CA GLU A 817 47.83 24.46 -22.32
C GLU A 817 46.36 24.09 -22.01
N ILE A 818 46.12 22.99 -21.28
CA ILE A 818 44.77 22.56 -20.90
C ILE A 818 44.06 23.55 -19.97
N VAL A 819 44.82 24.39 -19.24
CA VAL A 819 44.27 25.41 -18.33
C VAL A 819 43.50 26.45 -19.13
N ASP A 820 44.04 26.90 -20.26
CA ASP A 820 43.39 27.89 -21.12
C ASP A 820 42.12 27.28 -21.76
N HIS A 821 42.19 26.04 -22.27
CA HIS A 821 41.00 25.35 -22.79
C HIS A 821 39.91 25.10 -21.74
N TYR A 822 40.29 24.80 -20.49
CA TYR A 822 39.32 24.67 -19.39
C TYR A 822 38.69 26.03 -19.04
N VAL A 823 39.45 27.12 -19.07
CA VAL A 823 38.92 28.48 -18.88
C VAL A 823 38.01 28.91 -20.02
N GLU A 824 38.33 28.59 -21.28
CA GLU A 824 37.47 28.81 -22.44
C GLU A 824 36.14 28.07 -22.30
N TYR A 825 36.20 26.77 -21.99
CA TYR A 825 35.05 25.93 -21.74
C TYR A 825 34.19 26.44 -20.57
N ALA A 826 34.78 26.68 -19.40
CA ALA A 826 34.07 27.22 -18.24
C ALA A 826 33.42 28.57 -18.56
N THR A 827 34.08 29.44 -19.33
CA THR A 827 33.52 30.73 -19.78
C THR A 827 32.26 30.54 -20.63
N ILE A 828 32.24 29.57 -21.53
CA ILE A 828 31.05 29.23 -22.34
C ILE A 828 29.94 28.67 -21.43
N ILE A 829 30.27 27.76 -20.51
CA ILE A 829 29.32 27.20 -19.53
C ILE A 829 28.69 28.31 -18.64
N PHE A 830 29.47 29.31 -18.23
CA PHE A 830 28.94 30.48 -17.50
C PHE A 830 28.03 31.35 -18.38
N GLN A 831 28.33 31.52 -19.67
CA GLN A 831 27.51 32.33 -20.59
C GLN A 831 26.17 31.65 -20.90
N GLU A 832 26.18 30.36 -21.24
CA GLU A 832 24.97 29.60 -21.56
C GLU A 832 24.09 29.39 -20.33
N TYR A 833 24.62 28.85 -19.22
CA TYR A 833 23.80 28.38 -18.10
C TYR A 833 23.81 29.27 -16.87
N GLY A 834 24.76 30.21 -16.74
CA GLY A 834 24.89 31.05 -15.53
C GLY A 834 23.58 31.77 -15.18
N HIS A 835 22.85 32.25 -16.19
CA HIS A 835 21.56 32.93 -16.02
C HIS A 835 20.38 32.01 -15.65
N LYS A 836 20.57 30.68 -15.65
CA LYS A 836 19.55 29.66 -15.33
C LYS A 836 19.84 28.89 -14.03
N VAL A 837 21.02 29.08 -13.43
CA VAL A 837 21.46 28.42 -12.19
C VAL A 837 21.71 29.40 -11.02
N ASP A 838 21.42 30.69 -11.22
CA ASP A 838 21.63 31.75 -10.23
C ASP A 838 20.45 31.82 -9.22
N HIS A 839 20.55 31.03 -8.15
CA HIS A 839 19.45 30.77 -7.21
C HIS A 839 19.64 31.34 -5.78
N SER A 840 20.53 32.31 -5.58
CA SER A 840 20.72 32.97 -4.27
C SER A 840 21.43 34.33 -4.40
N SER A 841 21.25 35.22 -3.42
CA SER A 841 22.01 36.49 -3.34
C SER A 841 23.52 36.30 -3.11
N GLU A 842 23.96 35.10 -2.75
CA GLU A 842 25.36 34.68 -2.80
C GLU A 842 25.53 33.43 -3.69
N LYS A 843 26.50 33.50 -4.60
CA LYS A 843 26.62 32.63 -5.78
C LYS A 843 27.10 31.22 -5.43
N ILE A 844 26.43 30.19 -5.95
CA ILE A 844 26.90 28.80 -5.91
C ILE A 844 27.06 28.27 -7.34
N ILE A 845 28.28 28.31 -7.85
CA ILE A 845 28.72 27.42 -8.94
C ILE A 845 29.96 26.68 -8.41
N THR A 846 29.91 25.35 -8.44
CA THR A 846 31.00 24.51 -7.93
C THR A 846 31.97 24.20 -9.07
N ILE A 847 33.17 24.76 -8.97
CA ILE A 847 34.29 24.58 -9.91
C ILE A 847 34.85 23.15 -9.78
#